data_AF-A0A848GC26-F1
#
_entry.id   AF-A0A848GC26-F1
#
_cell.length_a   1.000
_cell.length_b   1.000
_cell.length_c   1.000
_cell.angle_alpha   90.00
_cell.angle_beta   90.00
_cell.angle_gamma   90.00
#
_symmetry.space_group_name_H-M   'P 1'
#
loop_
_entity.id
_entity.type
_entity.pdbx_description
1 polymer ?
#
loop_
_entity_poly.entity_id
_entity_poly.type
_entity_poly.pdbx_seq_one_letter_code
_entity_poly.pdbx_strand_id
1 'polypeptide(L)'
;MPWLSSKTWRSASTMTIPTLTSDPQGWAVPSPPPTGGQETAGGPVFPGEGLAGLAGAVPAGVPDEVTLARLAGEFFAALPTGLAGPLASKLSAGGAAASAPAPEIVPTGNVGPTLTAAAPVAPVRAESVPIDHAAAAGRPGAPVFGVPEAYAAALPTFSPPASPPPLAPSMPYYFLGEAGAFQSAGQAPGAAPAVENRVVPQAFGLPGEAELHQILAELGSDRRGAAAAHPAGAPGHFYFLDTAGVQNREASVPATASPAHPAFDVQAVRRDFPILQERVNGRQLIWLDNAATTHKPQAVIDRLAYFYQHENSNIHRAAHELAARATDAYEGARSKVARFLGASSTEEIIFVRGATEGINLIAKTWGWQNVGEGDEIIVSNLEHHANIVPWQQLAAAKGAKLKVIPVDDTGQVLLDEYRKLLTSRTKIVSVTQVSNALGTVVPVKEIVAMAHQAGALAVVDGAQSVSHMRVNVQEIDADFFVFSGHKVFAPTGIGAVYGKRAILEDMPPWQGGGNMIADVTFEKTIYHGPPTRFEAGTGNIADAVGLGAAIDYVERLGMENIARYEHDLLVYTTRGLLTVPGLKLIGTAREKASVSSFVLDGYRPDEVGKALNEEGIAVRSGHHCAQPILRRFGQEATVRPSLAFYNTCEEIDTLVAVLHRLARGKGRIGR
;
A
#
# COMPACT_ATOMS: atom_id res chain seq x y z
N MET A 1 20.02 4.83 50.59
CA MET A 1 20.01 3.63 51.45
C MET A 1 19.07 3.89 52.63
N PRO A 2 18.41 2.89 53.25
CA PRO A 2 17.27 2.11 52.75
C PRO A 2 16.03 2.14 53.70
N TRP A 3 14.87 1.75 53.15
CA TRP A 3 13.79 0.90 53.69
C TRP A 3 13.05 1.16 55.03
N LEU A 4 11.71 1.03 54.88
CA LEU A 4 10.65 0.57 55.80
C LEU A 4 10.15 1.48 56.94
N SER A 5 8.90 1.93 56.78
CA SER A 5 8.04 2.44 57.85
C SER A 5 6.71 1.68 57.89
N SER A 6 6.24 1.49 59.11
CA SER A 6 5.19 0.63 59.61
C SER A 6 3.84 1.34 59.82
N LYS A 7 2.76 0.53 59.83
CA LYS A 7 1.55 0.62 60.69
C LYS A 7 0.51 1.76 60.49
N THR A 8 -0.61 1.38 59.88
CA THR A 8 -2.02 1.36 60.40
C THR A 8 -2.43 2.17 61.66
N TRP A 9 -3.55 2.93 61.61
CA TRP A 9 -4.87 2.72 62.32
C TRP A 9 -5.75 4.01 62.44
N ARG A 10 -7.02 3.89 62.00
CA ARG A 10 -8.36 4.40 62.45
C ARG A 10 -8.60 5.73 63.20
N SER A 11 -9.76 6.37 62.88
CA SER A 11 -10.94 6.67 63.76
C SER A 11 -11.60 8.05 63.44
N ALA A 12 -12.85 8.10 62.90
CA ALA A 12 -14.16 8.46 63.54
C ALA A 12 -14.37 9.99 63.78
N SER A 13 -15.51 10.70 63.59
CA SER A 13 -16.93 10.47 63.95
C SER A 13 -17.87 11.65 63.49
N THR A 14 -19.16 11.33 63.21
CA THR A 14 -20.48 12.04 63.40
C THR A 14 -20.87 13.47 62.93
N MET A 15 -22.04 13.51 62.24
CA MET A 15 -23.27 14.39 62.31
C MET A 15 -23.14 15.92 62.54
N THR A 16 -23.88 16.84 61.90
CA THR A 16 -25.36 17.01 61.87
C THR A 16 -25.76 18.16 60.88
N ILE A 17 -27.01 18.15 60.40
CA ILE A 17 -27.70 19.13 59.51
C ILE A 17 -28.34 20.29 60.32
N PRO A 18 -28.59 21.48 59.72
CA PRO A 18 -29.89 22.14 59.88
C PRO A 18 -30.51 22.69 58.58
N THR A 19 -31.85 22.79 58.58
CA THR A 19 -32.76 23.25 57.49
C THR A 19 -33.54 24.52 57.87
N LEU A 20 -34.16 25.16 56.84
CA LEU A 20 -35.25 26.19 56.78
C LEU A 20 -34.78 27.67 56.72
N THR A 21 -35.18 28.53 55.76
CA THR A 21 -36.53 28.97 55.27
C THR A 21 -36.39 29.81 53.95
N SER A 22 -37.19 29.58 52.90
CA SER A 22 -38.34 30.37 52.33
C SER A 22 -38.07 31.48 51.27
N ASP A 23 -38.40 31.17 49.99
CA ASP A 23 -39.07 31.94 48.88
C ASP A 23 -38.62 33.37 48.44
N PRO A 24 -39.06 33.90 47.25
CA PRO A 24 -39.23 33.32 45.89
C PRO A 24 -38.74 34.25 44.73
N GLN A 25 -38.42 33.71 43.54
CA GLN A 25 -38.35 34.35 42.19
C GLN A 25 -37.61 33.34 41.27
N GLY A 26 -38.13 32.74 40.20
CA GLY A 26 -39.19 33.09 39.27
C GLY A 26 -38.60 33.69 38.01
N TRP A 27 -38.23 32.88 36.99
CA TRP A 27 -38.10 33.31 35.59
C TRP A 27 -38.49 32.20 34.61
N ALA A 28 -39.28 32.62 33.64
CA ALA A 28 -40.17 31.82 32.80
C ALA A 28 -39.71 31.75 31.34
N VAL A 29 -40.23 30.72 30.69
CA VAL A 29 -40.24 30.41 29.26
C VAL A 29 -41.00 31.49 28.47
N PRO A 30 -40.60 31.86 27.23
CA PRO A 30 -41.44 32.67 26.35
C PRO A 30 -42.27 31.79 25.39
N SER A 31 -43.58 32.03 25.39
CA SER A 31 -44.57 31.58 24.40
C SER A 31 -44.86 32.70 23.37
N PRO A 32 -45.43 32.38 22.19
CA PRO A 32 -45.66 33.32 21.07
C PRO A 32 -46.98 34.10 21.20
N PRO A 33 -47.21 35.17 20.41
CA PRO A 33 -48.45 35.95 20.46
C PRO A 33 -49.61 35.34 19.65
N PRO A 34 -50.88 35.68 19.95
CA PRO A 34 -52.07 35.05 19.37
C PRO A 34 -52.79 35.93 18.33
N THR A 35 -53.48 35.29 17.38
CA THR A 35 -54.76 35.78 16.79
C THR A 35 -55.57 34.58 16.31
N GLY A 36 -56.85 34.51 16.70
CA GLY A 36 -57.68 33.30 16.63
C GLY A 36 -58.60 33.13 15.42
N GLY A 37 -59.49 32.13 15.52
CA GLY A 37 -60.67 31.96 14.68
C GLY A 37 -61.09 30.51 14.41
N GLN A 38 -62.04 30.00 15.21
CA GLN A 38 -63.14 29.05 14.93
C GLN A 38 -62.93 27.62 14.34
N GLU A 39 -63.34 26.65 15.18
CA GLU A 39 -64.07 25.37 14.99
C GLU A 39 -64.25 24.73 13.58
N THR A 40 -63.90 23.44 13.43
CA THR A 40 -64.83 22.27 13.49
C THR A 40 -64.18 20.94 13.05
N ALA A 41 -64.80 19.84 13.49
CA ALA A 41 -64.45 18.40 13.49
C ALA A 41 -63.93 17.70 12.20
N GLY A 42 -63.19 16.59 12.40
CA GLY A 42 -63.01 15.50 11.40
C GLY A 42 -61.74 14.66 11.59
N GLY A 43 -61.86 13.33 11.75
CA GLY A 43 -60.78 12.39 12.13
C GLY A 43 -59.62 12.16 11.12
N PRO A 44 -58.61 11.35 11.47
CA PRO A 44 -57.33 11.31 10.76
C PRO A 44 -57.32 10.38 9.55
N VAL A 45 -56.82 10.92 8.43
CA VAL A 45 -56.33 10.18 7.26
C VAL A 45 -54.83 10.48 7.17
N PHE A 46 -53.98 9.45 7.17
CA PHE A 46 -52.54 9.59 6.92
C PHE A 46 -52.27 9.73 5.41
N PRO A 47 -51.33 10.60 5.02
CA PRO A 47 -50.27 10.15 4.14
C PRO A 47 -48.88 10.66 4.56
N GLY A 48 -47.85 9.92 4.15
CA GLY A 48 -46.47 10.04 4.62
C GLY A 48 -45.75 11.32 4.19
N GLU A 49 -44.86 11.76 5.08
CA GLU A 49 -43.90 12.84 4.82
C GLU A 49 -42.61 12.27 4.24
N GLY A 50 -42.30 12.74 3.03
CA GLY A 50 -40.96 12.80 2.50
C GLY A 50 -40.23 14.05 3.02
N LEU A 51 -38.96 13.85 3.37
CA LEU A 51 -37.82 14.78 3.29
C LEU A 51 -38.15 16.26 2.97
N ALA A 52 -38.60 17.00 3.97
CA ALA A 52 -38.53 18.47 3.99
C ALA A 52 -37.81 18.89 5.27
N GLY A 53 -36.48 18.86 5.24
CA GLY A 53 -35.70 19.10 6.45
C GLY A 53 -34.22 19.35 6.22
N LEU A 54 -33.81 19.98 5.12
CA LEU A 54 -32.48 20.60 4.99
C LEU A 54 -32.57 21.82 4.06
N ALA A 55 -32.92 22.97 4.61
CA ALA A 55 -32.75 24.25 3.95
C ALA A 55 -31.29 24.68 4.03
N GLY A 56 -30.59 24.64 2.90
CA GLY A 56 -29.27 25.25 2.68
C GLY A 56 -29.24 25.83 1.27
N ALA A 57 -28.89 27.11 1.15
CA ALA A 57 -29.01 27.91 -0.07
C ALA A 57 -28.25 27.31 -1.27
N VAL A 58 -28.93 27.19 -2.41
CA VAL A 58 -28.35 26.80 -3.70
C VAL A 58 -27.53 28.00 -4.25
N PRO A 59 -26.29 27.80 -4.76
CA PRO A 59 -25.50 28.88 -5.33
C PRO A 59 -26.16 29.48 -6.59
N ALA A 60 -26.04 30.79 -6.78
CA ALA A 60 -26.56 31.48 -7.96
C ALA A 60 -25.90 30.95 -9.26
N GLY A 61 -26.72 30.47 -10.19
CA GLY A 61 -26.28 29.98 -11.50
C GLY A 61 -26.77 28.58 -11.89
N VAL A 62 -27.48 27.87 -11.00
CA VAL A 62 -28.10 26.57 -11.33
C VAL A 62 -29.53 26.81 -11.81
N PRO A 63 -29.91 26.39 -13.03
CA PRO A 63 -31.29 26.49 -13.50
C PRO A 63 -32.23 25.64 -12.63
N ASP A 64 -33.43 26.14 -12.37
CA ASP A 64 -34.44 25.42 -11.62
C ASP A 64 -34.88 24.12 -12.34
N GLU A 65 -35.52 23.23 -11.60
CA GLU A 65 -35.93 21.90 -12.08
C GLU A 65 -36.88 21.96 -13.30
N VAL A 66 -37.70 23.01 -13.39
CA VAL A 66 -38.61 23.22 -14.54
C VAL A 66 -37.80 23.63 -15.77
N THR A 67 -36.79 24.48 -15.59
CA THR A 67 -35.86 24.86 -16.66
C THR A 67 -35.02 23.67 -17.14
N LEU A 68 -34.54 22.82 -16.22
CA LEU A 68 -33.82 21.60 -16.56
C LEU A 68 -34.69 20.60 -17.31
N ALA A 69 -35.94 20.40 -16.88
CA ALA A 69 -36.89 19.50 -17.56
C ALA A 69 -37.23 20.00 -18.97
N ARG A 70 -37.38 21.31 -19.17
CA ARG A 70 -37.61 21.90 -20.50
C ARG A 70 -36.42 21.73 -21.43
N LEU A 71 -35.20 22.00 -20.95
CA LEU A 71 -33.97 21.84 -21.74
C LEU A 71 -33.70 20.37 -22.10
N ALA A 72 -34.00 19.44 -21.20
CA ALA A 72 -33.94 18.01 -21.48
C ALA A 72 -34.95 17.61 -22.57
N GLY A 73 -36.18 18.10 -22.49
CA GLY A 73 -37.20 17.87 -23.52
C GLY A 73 -36.80 18.41 -24.90
N GLU A 74 -36.23 19.62 -24.94
CA GLU A 74 -35.73 20.23 -26.19
C GLU A 74 -34.52 19.47 -26.76
N PHE A 75 -33.63 18.96 -25.91
CA PHE A 75 -32.49 18.14 -26.33
C PHE A 75 -32.92 16.80 -26.97
N PHE A 76 -33.88 16.10 -26.37
CA PHE A 76 -34.39 14.83 -26.92
C PHE A 76 -35.26 15.02 -28.18
N ALA A 77 -35.92 16.17 -28.32
CA ALA A 77 -36.66 16.52 -29.53
C ALA A 77 -35.75 16.91 -30.71
N ALA A 78 -34.50 17.32 -30.44
CA ALA A 78 -33.53 17.72 -31.46
C ALA A 78 -32.66 16.57 -32.00
N LEU A 79 -32.84 15.35 -31.49
CA LEU A 79 -32.11 14.18 -31.99
C LEU A 79 -32.63 13.77 -33.38
N PRO A 80 -31.76 13.51 -34.38
CA PRO A 80 -32.19 13.13 -35.73
C PRO A 80 -33.04 11.85 -35.70
N THR A 81 -34.25 11.95 -36.23
CA THR A 81 -35.21 10.84 -36.33
C THR A 81 -34.70 9.77 -37.30
N GLY A 82 -34.13 8.71 -36.75
CA GLY A 82 -33.73 7.53 -37.52
C GLY A 82 -33.11 6.48 -36.62
N LEU A 83 -33.96 5.80 -35.83
CA LEU A 83 -33.83 4.41 -35.36
C LEU A 83 -34.93 4.12 -34.30
N ALA A 84 -36.19 4.22 -34.70
CA ALA A 84 -37.31 3.67 -33.93
C ALA A 84 -38.35 3.10 -34.90
N GLY A 85 -38.40 1.77 -35.00
CA GLY A 85 -39.47 0.98 -35.60
C GLY A 85 -40.33 0.31 -34.53
N PRO A 86 -41.51 -0.25 -34.86
CA PRO A 86 -42.74 0.02 -34.11
C PRO A 86 -43.09 -1.07 -33.11
N LEU A 87 -43.23 -0.71 -31.83
CA LEU A 87 -43.93 -1.51 -30.81
C LEU A 87 -44.39 -0.60 -29.65
N ALA A 88 -45.25 0.36 -29.98
CA ALA A 88 -46.00 1.12 -28.97
C ALA A 88 -47.40 1.45 -29.50
N SER A 89 -48.18 0.40 -29.77
CA SER A 89 -49.63 0.51 -29.80
C SER A 89 -50.22 -0.76 -29.22
N LYS A 90 -51.23 -0.59 -28.35
CA LYS A 90 -51.96 -1.59 -27.54
C LYS A 90 -51.51 -1.73 -26.09
N LEU A 91 -51.79 -0.70 -25.28
CA LEU A 91 -52.26 -0.89 -23.91
C LEU A 91 -53.45 0.03 -23.67
N SER A 92 -54.63 -0.45 -24.04
CA SER A 92 -55.93 0.05 -23.57
C SER A 92 -56.99 -1.01 -23.83
N ALA A 93 -57.89 -1.16 -22.84
CA ALA A 93 -59.12 -1.95 -22.79
C ALA A 93 -59.00 -3.36 -22.18
N GLY A 94 -59.68 -3.52 -21.02
CA GLY A 94 -59.92 -4.78 -20.34
C GLY A 94 -61.12 -5.56 -20.86
N GLY A 95 -61.41 -6.69 -20.21
CA GLY A 95 -62.65 -7.45 -20.40
C GLY A 95 -62.44 -8.97 -20.35
N ALA A 96 -63.16 -9.61 -19.43
CA ALA A 96 -63.25 -11.03 -19.09
C ALA A 96 -63.22 -12.06 -20.24
N ALA A 97 -62.67 -13.27 -19.98
CA ALA A 97 -63.43 -14.53 -19.97
C ALA A 97 -62.55 -15.80 -19.82
N ALA A 98 -63.11 -16.74 -19.05
CA ALA A 98 -63.11 -18.19 -19.24
C ALA A 98 -61.92 -19.07 -18.79
N SER A 99 -62.32 -20.24 -18.32
CA SER A 99 -61.66 -21.24 -17.48
C SER A 99 -61.17 -22.48 -18.25
N ALA A 100 -60.05 -23.04 -17.75
CA ALA A 100 -59.63 -24.46 -17.75
C ALA A 100 -59.09 -25.11 -19.05
N PRO A 101 -58.33 -26.24 -18.98
CA PRO A 101 -57.78 -26.94 -17.81
C PRO A 101 -56.24 -27.16 -17.84
N ALA A 102 -55.70 -27.56 -16.68
CA ALA A 102 -54.35 -28.08 -16.48
C ALA A 102 -54.18 -29.50 -17.06
N PRO A 103 -52.97 -29.94 -17.43
CA PRO A 103 -52.65 -31.36 -17.53
C PRO A 103 -51.94 -31.87 -16.27
N GLU A 104 -52.40 -33.05 -15.85
CA GLU A 104 -52.00 -33.82 -14.69
C GLU A 104 -50.56 -34.34 -14.72
N ILE A 105 -50.05 -34.52 -13.50
CA ILE A 105 -48.88 -35.29 -13.13
C ILE A 105 -49.23 -36.79 -13.17
N VAL A 106 -48.37 -37.60 -13.82
CA VAL A 106 -48.27 -39.05 -13.55
C VAL A 106 -46.78 -39.42 -13.41
N PRO A 107 -46.38 -40.17 -12.36
CA PRO A 107 -44.98 -40.34 -11.97
C PRO A 107 -44.35 -41.55 -12.65
N THR A 108 -43.09 -41.41 -13.10
CA THR A 108 -42.29 -42.53 -13.58
C THR A 108 -40.88 -42.50 -12.98
N GLY A 109 -40.66 -43.42 -12.04
CA GLY A 109 -39.54 -44.37 -12.06
C GLY A 109 -38.11 -43.82 -12.02
N ASN A 110 -37.47 -44.01 -10.86
CA ASN A 110 -36.03 -44.17 -10.68
C ASN A 110 -35.35 -44.92 -11.84
N VAL A 111 -34.44 -44.26 -12.57
CA VAL A 111 -33.19 -44.86 -13.10
C VAL A 111 -32.15 -43.73 -13.27
N GLY A 112 -31.29 -43.54 -12.27
CA GLY A 112 -30.04 -42.77 -12.43
C GLY A 112 -28.93 -43.71 -12.93
N PRO A 113 -28.05 -43.29 -13.86
CA PRO A 113 -26.93 -44.11 -14.27
C PRO A 113 -25.88 -44.15 -13.15
N THR A 114 -25.70 -45.34 -12.58
CA THR A 114 -24.56 -45.74 -11.75
C THR A 114 -23.25 -45.62 -12.54
N LEU A 115 -22.34 -44.77 -12.07
CA LEU A 115 -20.91 -44.88 -12.39
C LEU A 115 -20.14 -45.27 -11.13
N THR A 116 -19.31 -46.26 -11.35
CA THR A 116 -18.61 -47.14 -10.41
C THR A 116 -17.54 -46.45 -9.58
N ALA A 117 -17.46 -46.83 -8.30
CA ALA A 117 -16.40 -46.51 -7.37
C ALA A 117 -15.04 -47.03 -7.88
N ALA A 118 -14.03 -46.16 -7.88
CA ALA A 118 -12.62 -46.55 -8.01
C ALA A 118 -12.03 -46.82 -6.62
N ALA A 119 -11.30 -47.93 -6.52
CA ALA A 119 -10.69 -48.52 -5.34
C ALA A 119 -9.55 -47.65 -4.72
N PRO A 120 -9.21 -47.86 -3.43
CA PRO A 120 -8.28 -47.00 -2.70
C PRO A 120 -6.82 -47.27 -3.07
N VAL A 121 -6.03 -46.21 -3.27
CA VAL A 121 -4.58 -46.31 -3.46
C VAL A 121 -3.89 -46.19 -2.09
N ALA A 122 -3.08 -47.20 -1.78
CA ALA A 122 -2.28 -47.34 -0.55
C ALA A 122 -1.05 -46.42 -0.53
N PRO A 123 -0.46 -46.12 0.65
CA PRO A 123 0.52 -45.05 0.83
C PRO A 123 1.93 -45.46 0.38
N VAL A 124 2.64 -44.57 -0.30
CA VAL A 124 4.05 -44.75 -0.65
C VAL A 124 4.93 -44.05 0.39
N ARG A 125 5.85 -44.82 0.95
CA ARG A 125 6.86 -44.39 1.94
C ARG A 125 7.98 -43.59 1.30
N ALA A 126 8.52 -42.68 2.10
CA ALA A 126 9.67 -41.83 1.84
C ALA A 126 11.00 -42.61 1.86
N GLU A 127 11.86 -42.36 0.87
CA GLU A 127 13.31 -42.63 0.94
C GLU A 127 14.12 -41.47 0.31
N SER A 128 14.79 -40.74 1.20
CA SER A 128 16.13 -40.14 1.14
C SER A 128 16.79 -39.72 -0.19
N VAL A 129 17.09 -38.42 -0.33
CA VAL A 129 18.30 -37.85 -0.99
C VAL A 129 18.72 -36.58 -0.21
N PRO A 130 20.03 -36.32 0.03
CA PRO A 130 20.53 -35.70 1.26
C PRO A 130 20.58 -34.17 1.24
N ILE A 131 20.39 -33.59 2.44
CA ILE A 131 20.56 -32.17 2.76
C ILE A 131 21.95 -31.99 3.40
N ASP A 132 22.81 -31.18 2.78
CA ASP A 132 24.04 -30.72 3.42
C ASP A 132 23.69 -29.61 4.43
N HIS A 133 23.90 -29.92 5.70
CA HIS A 133 23.86 -28.96 6.80
C HIS A 133 25.22 -28.29 6.96
N ALA A 134 25.26 -26.96 6.85
CA ALA A 134 26.26 -26.15 7.54
C ALA A 134 25.56 -25.38 8.67
N ALA A 135 25.85 -25.80 9.90
CA ALA A 135 25.33 -25.20 11.13
C ALA A 135 26.12 -23.95 11.52
N ALA A 136 25.41 -22.86 11.84
CA ALA A 136 25.89 -21.85 12.79
C ALA A 136 24.69 -21.30 13.57
N ALA A 137 24.81 -21.35 14.88
CA ALA A 137 23.72 -21.22 15.84
C ALA A 137 23.23 -19.77 16.05
N GLY A 138 21.91 -19.60 16.10
CA GLY A 138 21.19 -18.42 16.59
C GLY A 138 19.69 -18.76 16.72
N ARG A 139 19.05 -18.40 17.84
CA ARG A 139 17.74 -18.88 18.34
C ARG A 139 16.57 -18.88 17.32
N PRO A 140 15.62 -19.84 17.41
CA PRO A 140 14.40 -19.81 16.59
C PRO A 140 13.38 -18.81 17.16
N GLY A 141 12.93 -17.86 16.34
CA GLY A 141 11.76 -17.02 16.67
C GLY A 141 11.84 -15.50 16.42
N ALA A 142 12.87 -14.96 15.75
CA ALA A 142 12.87 -13.54 15.35
C ALA A 142 12.59 -13.41 13.85
N PRO A 143 11.76 -12.45 13.38
CA PRO A 143 11.76 -12.05 11.99
C PRO A 143 13.12 -11.40 11.70
N VAL A 144 13.96 -12.09 10.95
CA VAL A 144 15.32 -11.64 10.66
C VAL A 144 15.27 -10.64 9.50
N PHE A 145 15.32 -9.34 9.79
CA PHE A 145 15.93 -8.35 8.89
C PHE A 145 17.44 -8.59 8.86
N GLY A 146 17.85 -9.73 8.30
CA GLY A 146 19.23 -10.21 8.38
C GLY A 146 20.16 -9.44 7.48
N VAL A 147 20.44 -8.18 7.83
CA VAL A 147 21.62 -7.48 7.36
C VAL A 147 22.69 -7.63 8.44
N PRO A 148 23.82 -8.30 8.16
CA PRO A 148 24.94 -8.36 9.09
C PRO A 148 25.41 -6.95 9.47
N GLU A 149 25.66 -6.74 10.76
CA GLU A 149 26.10 -5.48 11.39
C GLU A 149 27.38 -4.89 10.75
N ALA A 150 28.12 -5.71 10.01
CA ALA A 150 29.39 -5.37 9.37
C ALA A 150 29.31 -4.27 8.28
N TYR A 151 28.14 -3.98 7.70
CA TYR A 151 28.02 -2.97 6.64
C TYR A 151 27.62 -1.57 7.14
N ALA A 152 26.99 -1.46 8.33
CA ALA A 152 26.66 -0.17 8.93
C ALA A 152 27.90 0.71 9.21
N ALA A 153 29.08 0.08 9.29
CA ALA A 153 30.37 0.75 9.43
C ALA A 153 30.87 1.44 8.13
N ALA A 154 30.24 1.18 6.98
CA ALA A 154 30.56 1.79 5.69
C ALA A 154 29.69 3.00 5.33
N LEU A 155 28.71 3.36 6.17
CA LEU A 155 27.90 4.55 5.96
C LEU A 155 28.71 5.82 6.23
N PRO A 156 28.50 6.91 5.45
CA PRO A 156 29.08 8.20 5.77
C PRO A 156 28.78 8.58 7.21
N THR A 157 29.79 9.07 7.94
CA THR A 157 29.57 9.61 9.28
C THR A 157 28.88 10.96 9.16
N PHE A 158 27.69 11.09 9.75
CA PHE A 158 26.98 12.37 9.82
C PHE A 158 27.88 13.41 10.51
N SER A 159 28.36 14.37 9.73
CA SER A 159 29.13 15.51 10.24
C SER A 159 28.23 16.74 10.20
N PRO A 160 27.93 17.39 11.34
CA PRO A 160 27.12 18.59 11.33
C PRO A 160 27.79 19.65 10.44
N PRO A 161 27.04 20.40 9.61
CA PRO A 161 27.65 21.34 8.68
C PRO A 161 28.42 22.42 9.43
N ALA A 162 29.73 22.45 9.21
CA ALA A 162 30.59 23.55 9.61
C ALA A 162 30.36 24.72 8.63
N SER A 163 29.44 25.61 8.99
CA SER A 163 29.08 26.85 8.28
C SER A 163 28.14 26.70 7.07
N PRO A 164 27.28 27.69 6.79
CA PRO A 164 26.38 27.66 5.63
C PRO A 164 27.19 27.75 4.32
N PRO A 165 26.72 27.13 3.22
CA PRO A 165 27.34 27.31 1.92
C PRO A 165 27.24 28.79 1.49
N PRO A 166 28.24 29.32 0.77
CA PRO A 166 28.15 30.67 0.23
C PRO A 166 26.97 30.77 -0.73
N LEU A 167 26.20 31.85 -0.60
CA LEU A 167 25.17 32.25 -1.56
C LEU A 167 25.81 32.31 -2.96
N ALA A 168 25.39 31.44 -3.87
CA ALA A 168 25.74 31.54 -5.27
C ALA A 168 25.08 32.79 -5.87
N PRO A 169 25.80 33.59 -6.68
CA PRO A 169 25.24 34.80 -7.28
C PRO A 169 24.20 34.43 -8.34
N SER A 170 23.07 35.14 -8.30
CA SER A 170 22.02 35.12 -9.31
C SER A 170 22.58 35.54 -10.67
N MET A 171 22.50 34.67 -11.67
CA MET A 171 22.78 35.02 -13.06
C MET A 171 21.54 35.64 -13.72
N PRO A 172 21.69 36.71 -14.52
CA PRO A 172 20.58 37.42 -15.15
C PRO A 172 20.43 36.98 -16.61
N TYR A 173 19.33 36.31 -16.96
CA TYR A 173 18.86 36.29 -18.34
C TYR A 173 17.35 36.48 -18.38
N TYR A 174 16.98 37.71 -18.77
CA TYR A 174 15.67 38.12 -19.23
C TYR A 174 15.43 37.60 -20.65
N PHE A 175 14.28 36.96 -20.89
CA PHE A 175 13.48 37.18 -22.09
C PHE A 175 12.01 36.86 -21.79
N LEU A 176 11.22 37.92 -21.60
CA LEU A 176 9.78 37.98 -21.89
C LEU A 176 9.68 38.54 -23.33
N GLY A 177 8.71 38.21 -24.18
CA GLY A 177 7.46 37.51 -23.90
C GLY A 177 6.64 37.24 -25.16
N GLU A 178 5.36 36.98 -24.90
CA GLU A 178 4.29 36.49 -25.75
C GLU A 178 3.81 37.45 -26.86
N ALA A 179 3.27 36.85 -27.93
CA ALA A 179 2.08 37.23 -28.74
C ALA A 179 2.20 36.47 -30.08
N GLY A 180 1.20 35.92 -30.77
CA GLY A 180 -0.25 35.95 -30.75
C GLY A 180 -0.69 35.34 -32.10
N ALA A 181 -1.87 34.72 -32.16
CA ALA A 181 -2.39 33.99 -33.33
C ALA A 181 -2.70 34.89 -34.56
N PHE A 182 -2.57 34.36 -35.79
CA PHE A 182 -3.44 34.67 -36.93
C PHE A 182 -3.35 33.59 -38.04
N GLN A 183 -4.50 33.24 -38.62
CA GLN A 183 -4.71 32.31 -39.73
C GLN A 183 -4.84 33.01 -41.10
N SER A 184 -4.35 32.33 -42.15
CA SER A 184 -4.84 32.19 -43.54
C SER A 184 -5.03 33.40 -44.49
N ALA A 185 -4.35 33.37 -45.66
CA ALA A 185 -4.97 33.45 -47.02
C ALA A 185 -3.95 33.26 -48.20
N GLY A 186 -4.34 32.46 -49.22
CA GLY A 186 -4.06 32.48 -50.70
C GLY A 186 -2.64 32.68 -51.25
N GLN A 187 -2.17 32.14 -52.39
CA GLN A 187 -2.76 31.53 -53.60
C GLN A 187 -1.57 31.01 -54.49
N ALA A 188 -1.73 29.95 -55.30
CA ALA A 188 -0.72 29.38 -56.25
C ALA A 188 -0.96 29.87 -57.70
N PRO A 189 -0.31 29.40 -58.82
CA PRO A 189 0.86 28.51 -59.04
C PRO A 189 1.84 28.91 -60.21
N GLY A 190 2.97 28.18 -60.38
CA GLY A 190 3.79 28.15 -61.62
C GLY A 190 5.11 27.34 -61.49
N ALA A 191 5.27 26.26 -62.27
CA ALA A 191 6.28 25.15 -62.21
C ALA A 191 7.73 25.54 -62.65
N ALA A 192 8.86 24.80 -62.48
CA ALA A 192 9.30 23.42 -62.11
C ALA A 192 10.83 23.44 -61.74
N PRO A 193 11.58 22.33 -61.49
CA PRO A 193 11.27 21.00 -60.96
C PRO A 193 12.04 20.66 -59.64
N ALA A 194 11.76 19.47 -59.11
CA ALA A 194 12.12 18.94 -57.79
C ALA A 194 13.63 18.69 -57.54
N VAL A 195 14.07 18.98 -56.31
CA VAL A 195 15.28 18.42 -55.70
C VAL A 195 14.85 17.50 -54.55
N GLU A 196 15.13 16.22 -54.73
CA GLU A 196 14.78 15.13 -53.84
C GLU A 196 15.70 15.15 -52.61
N ASN A 197 15.18 15.56 -51.45
CA ASN A 197 15.95 15.63 -50.21
C ASN A 197 15.90 14.27 -49.47
N ARG A 198 16.61 13.27 -50.02
CA ARG A 198 16.87 11.99 -49.36
C ARG A 198 18.08 12.13 -48.44
N VAL A 199 17.86 12.16 -47.13
CA VAL A 199 18.94 12.00 -46.14
C VAL A 199 19.26 10.50 -46.04
N VAL A 200 20.45 10.12 -46.50
CA VAL A 200 21.04 8.79 -46.31
C VAL A 200 21.94 8.88 -45.06
N PRO A 201 21.85 7.96 -44.08
CA PRO A 201 22.76 7.99 -42.95
C PRO A 201 24.14 7.50 -43.39
N GLN A 202 25.13 8.40 -43.45
CA GLN A 202 26.54 8.04 -43.49
C GLN A 202 27.13 8.16 -42.08
N ALA A 203 27.82 7.11 -41.64
CA ALA A 203 28.53 7.11 -40.38
C ALA A 203 29.70 8.10 -40.44
N PHE A 204 29.61 9.17 -39.65
CA PHE A 204 30.77 10.01 -39.35
C PHE A 204 31.66 9.23 -38.37
N GLY A 205 32.79 8.72 -38.86
CA GLY A 205 33.84 8.16 -38.02
C GLY A 205 34.38 9.23 -37.07
N LEU A 206 34.49 8.91 -35.79
CA LEU A 206 35.02 9.83 -34.79
C LEU A 206 36.53 10.01 -35.01
N PRO A 207 37.07 11.24 -34.97
CA PRO A 207 38.52 11.43 -34.98
C PRO A 207 39.15 10.66 -33.81
N GLY A 208 40.10 9.76 -34.11
CA GLY A 208 40.85 8.99 -33.11
C GLY A 208 40.44 7.51 -32.94
N GLU A 209 39.46 7.02 -33.70
CA GLU A 209 39.02 5.62 -33.65
C GLU A 209 40.15 4.63 -34.03
N ALA A 210 40.98 4.98 -35.01
CA ALA A 210 42.13 4.17 -35.42
C ALA A 210 43.22 4.07 -34.33
N GLU A 211 43.46 5.16 -33.59
CA GLU A 211 44.44 5.19 -32.49
C GLU A 211 43.96 4.37 -31.29
N LEU A 212 42.65 4.40 -31.01
CA LEU A 212 42.05 3.57 -29.96
C LEU A 212 42.16 2.07 -30.27
N HIS A 213 41.94 1.67 -31.53
CA HIS A 213 42.08 0.28 -31.95
C HIS A 213 43.53 -0.22 -31.87
N GLN A 214 44.51 0.66 -32.08
CA GLN A 214 45.92 0.32 -32.01
C GLN A 214 46.38 0.09 -30.56
N ILE A 215 45.96 0.94 -29.63
CA ILE A 215 46.23 0.79 -28.18
C ILE A 215 45.63 -0.50 -27.63
N LEU A 216 44.40 -0.84 -28.06
CA LEU A 216 43.72 -2.07 -27.62
C LEU A 216 44.40 -3.34 -28.15
N ALA A 217 45.06 -3.28 -29.31
CA ALA A 217 45.81 -4.40 -29.86
C ALA A 217 47.13 -4.65 -29.10
N GLU A 218 47.81 -3.58 -28.65
CA GLU A 218 49.05 -3.68 -27.87
C GLU A 218 48.83 -4.22 -26.45
N LEU A 219 47.70 -3.88 -25.80
CA LEU A 219 47.31 -4.42 -24.49
C LEU A 219 46.94 -5.91 -24.52
N GLY A 220 46.62 -6.47 -25.70
CA GLY A 220 46.23 -7.86 -25.87
C GLY A 220 47.39 -8.85 -26.00
N SER A 221 48.59 -8.39 -26.40
CA SER A 221 49.73 -9.27 -26.68
C SER A 221 50.58 -9.62 -25.45
N ASP A 222 50.50 -8.87 -24.35
CA ASP A 222 51.35 -9.06 -23.16
C ASP A 222 50.88 -10.16 -22.18
N ARG A 223 49.80 -10.88 -22.48
CA ARG A 223 49.26 -11.95 -21.60
C ARG A 223 49.47 -13.38 -22.11
N ARG A 224 50.28 -13.60 -23.14
CA ARG A 224 50.63 -14.96 -23.60
C ARG A 224 52.12 -15.12 -23.88
N GLY A 225 52.90 -15.27 -22.81
CA GLY A 225 54.24 -15.86 -22.93
C GLY A 225 55.15 -15.61 -21.72
N ALA A 226 55.16 -16.52 -20.74
CA ALA A 226 56.35 -16.86 -19.94
C ALA A 226 56.07 -17.98 -18.91
N ALA A 227 56.31 -19.21 -19.37
CA ALA A 227 57.15 -20.29 -18.80
C ALA A 227 57.07 -20.75 -17.32
N ALA A 228 57.15 -22.09 -17.22
CA ALA A 228 57.38 -22.93 -16.05
C ALA A 228 58.87 -23.04 -15.63
N ALA A 229 59.10 -23.45 -14.36
CA ALA A 229 60.09 -24.43 -13.84
C ALA A 229 60.80 -23.99 -12.53
N HIS A 230 60.75 -24.88 -11.52
CA HIS A 230 61.58 -24.85 -10.29
C HIS A 230 62.95 -25.54 -10.52
N PRO A 231 63.96 -25.33 -9.66
CA PRO A 231 64.23 -26.33 -8.61
C PRO A 231 64.71 -25.76 -7.24
N ALA A 232 64.75 -26.67 -6.26
CA ALA A 232 64.96 -26.48 -4.82
C ALA A 232 66.43 -26.54 -4.35
N GLY A 233 66.71 -25.99 -3.15
CA GLY A 233 67.91 -26.23 -2.37
C GLY A 233 67.83 -25.58 -0.97
N ALA A 234 67.87 -26.39 0.10
CA ALA A 234 67.87 -26.01 1.53
C ALA A 234 69.23 -26.42 2.17
N PRO A 235 69.49 -26.34 3.50
CA PRO A 235 68.93 -25.52 4.60
C PRO A 235 70.02 -24.89 5.53
N GLY A 236 69.59 -24.11 6.52
CA GLY A 236 70.39 -23.79 7.72
C GLY A 236 69.51 -23.87 8.98
N HIS A 237 69.42 -25.06 9.57
CA HIS A 237 68.74 -25.31 10.85
C HIS A 237 69.73 -25.16 12.02
N PHE A 238 69.35 -24.43 13.06
CA PHE A 238 70.00 -24.47 14.37
C PHE A 238 69.12 -25.19 15.40
N TYR A 239 69.78 -25.94 16.29
CA TYR A 239 69.36 -27.23 16.82
C TYR A 239 68.63 -27.23 18.18
N PHE A 240 68.13 -26.10 18.69
CA PHE A 240 67.79 -26.01 20.12
C PHE A 240 66.31 -25.76 20.50
N LEU A 241 65.35 -25.83 19.56
CA LEU A 241 63.93 -25.61 19.90
C LEU A 241 62.98 -26.67 19.32
N ASP A 242 63.41 -27.93 19.30
CA ASP A 242 62.49 -29.05 19.09
C ASP A 242 62.05 -29.58 20.47
N THR A 243 60.85 -29.17 20.90
CA THR A 243 60.14 -29.82 22.01
C THR A 243 58.67 -30.01 21.63
N ALA A 244 58.37 -31.26 21.25
CA ALA A 244 57.11 -31.96 21.40
C ALA A 244 55.80 -31.23 21.02
N GLY A 245 55.39 -31.44 19.75
CA GLY A 245 54.03 -31.86 19.44
C GLY A 245 52.90 -30.84 19.62
N VAL A 246 52.88 -29.80 18.79
CA VAL A 246 51.65 -29.07 18.46
C VAL A 246 51.66 -28.79 16.96
N GLN A 247 50.68 -29.34 16.24
CA GLN A 247 50.44 -29.04 14.83
C GLN A 247 50.03 -27.57 14.69
N ASN A 248 50.98 -26.70 14.34
CA ASN A 248 50.70 -25.35 13.86
C ASN A 248 50.06 -25.46 12.47
N ARG A 249 48.72 -25.43 12.43
CA ARG A 249 48.01 -24.96 11.24
C ARG A 249 48.31 -23.47 11.12
N GLU A 250 49.09 -23.10 10.10
CA GLU A 250 49.13 -21.72 9.63
C GLU A 250 47.69 -21.27 9.40
N ALA A 251 47.23 -20.34 10.24
CA ALA A 251 45.97 -19.68 10.05
C ALA A 251 46.10 -18.80 8.81
N SER A 252 45.70 -19.34 7.66
CA SER A 252 45.29 -18.52 6.53
C SER A 252 44.30 -17.49 7.06
N VAL A 253 44.68 -16.22 7.04
CA VAL A 253 43.72 -15.12 7.26
C VAL A 253 42.55 -15.40 6.32
N PRO A 254 41.31 -15.61 6.83
CA PRO A 254 40.18 -15.85 5.96
C PRO A 254 40.11 -14.65 5.03
N ALA A 255 40.29 -14.88 3.73
CA ALA A 255 39.95 -13.88 2.74
C ALA A 255 38.48 -13.53 3.01
N THR A 256 38.23 -12.32 3.48
CA THR A 256 36.88 -11.77 3.58
C THR A 256 36.31 -11.90 2.19
N ALA A 257 35.35 -12.83 2.01
CA ALA A 257 34.64 -12.96 0.76
C ALA A 257 34.18 -11.55 0.37
N SER A 258 34.60 -11.08 -0.81
CA SER A 258 34.00 -9.88 -1.41
C SER A 258 32.49 -10.01 -1.24
N PRO A 259 31.78 -8.94 -0.85
CA PRO A 259 30.34 -9.02 -0.63
C PRO A 259 29.72 -9.69 -1.87
N ALA A 260 29.01 -10.79 -1.66
CA ALA A 260 28.46 -11.63 -2.73
C ALA A 260 27.39 -10.91 -3.58
N HIS A 261 27.16 -9.62 -3.29
CA HIS A 261 26.18 -8.77 -3.92
C HIS A 261 26.85 -7.47 -4.38
N PRO A 262 26.65 -7.05 -5.64
CA PRO A 262 27.15 -5.76 -6.12
C PRO A 262 26.56 -4.61 -5.29
N ALA A 263 27.30 -3.51 -5.21
CA ALA A 263 26.84 -2.29 -4.52
C ALA A 263 25.50 -1.82 -5.13
N PHE A 264 24.57 -1.38 -4.27
CA PHE A 264 23.28 -0.85 -4.71
C PHE A 264 23.49 0.54 -5.35
N ASP A 265 23.52 0.61 -6.69
CA ASP A 265 23.68 1.87 -7.41
C ASP A 265 22.36 2.66 -7.43
N VAL A 266 22.16 3.47 -6.39
CA VAL A 266 20.98 4.32 -6.27
C VAL A 266 20.87 5.33 -7.41
N GLN A 267 21.97 5.80 -7.99
CA GLN A 267 21.91 6.78 -9.08
C GLN A 267 21.44 6.12 -10.38
N ALA A 268 21.77 4.86 -10.61
CA ALA A 268 21.15 4.06 -11.68
C ALA A 268 19.65 3.90 -11.46
N VAL A 269 19.24 3.51 -10.25
CA VAL A 269 17.81 3.34 -9.92
C VAL A 269 17.05 4.66 -10.09
N ARG A 270 17.59 5.79 -9.63
CA ARG A 270 16.95 7.11 -9.75
C ARG A 270 16.69 7.54 -11.19
N ARG A 271 17.55 7.14 -12.14
CA ARG A 271 17.34 7.43 -13.57
C ARG A 271 16.10 6.75 -14.13
N ASP A 272 15.64 5.66 -13.51
CA ASP A 272 14.41 4.98 -13.90
C ASP A 272 13.16 5.76 -13.47
N PHE A 273 13.25 6.74 -12.56
CA PHE A 273 12.11 7.50 -12.04
C PHE A 273 12.12 8.93 -12.60
N PRO A 274 11.46 9.20 -13.74
CA PRO A 274 11.56 10.48 -14.44
C PRO A 274 11.15 11.67 -13.58
N ILE A 275 10.12 11.51 -12.74
CA ILE A 275 9.60 12.57 -11.86
C ILE A 275 10.62 13.10 -10.85
N LEU A 276 11.66 12.32 -10.50
CA LEU A 276 12.70 12.77 -9.56
C LEU A 276 13.59 13.88 -10.15
N GLN A 277 13.54 14.11 -11.46
CA GLN A 277 14.26 15.21 -12.13
C GLN A 277 13.51 16.55 -12.05
N GLU A 278 12.26 16.54 -11.62
CA GLU A 278 11.44 17.75 -11.52
C GLU A 278 11.99 18.75 -10.50
N ARG A 279 11.67 20.02 -10.74
CA ARG A 279 11.97 21.11 -9.80
C ARG A 279 10.69 21.63 -9.15
N VAL A 280 10.71 21.74 -7.83
CA VAL A 280 9.60 22.27 -7.03
C VAL A 280 10.12 23.50 -6.28
N ASN A 281 9.41 24.63 -6.41
CA ASN A 281 9.82 25.91 -5.82
C ASN A 281 11.25 26.34 -6.22
N GLY A 282 11.66 26.03 -7.45
CA GLY A 282 13.02 26.31 -7.96
C GLY A 282 14.12 25.38 -7.42
N ARG A 283 13.80 24.46 -6.52
CA ARG A 283 14.71 23.46 -5.92
C ARG A 283 14.55 22.10 -6.60
N GLN A 284 15.56 21.25 -6.51
CA GLN A 284 15.43 19.84 -6.93
C GLN A 284 14.40 19.14 -6.04
N LEU A 285 13.50 18.34 -6.63
CA LEU A 285 12.54 17.56 -5.85
C LEU A 285 13.27 16.56 -4.94
N ILE A 286 12.92 16.59 -3.65
CA ILE A 286 13.29 15.58 -2.65
C ILE A 286 12.00 14.93 -2.15
N TRP A 287 11.67 13.75 -2.68
CA TRP A 287 10.42 13.06 -2.36
C TRP A 287 10.58 12.10 -1.17
N LEU A 288 9.99 12.46 -0.03
CA LEU A 288 9.99 11.69 1.22
C LEU A 288 8.55 11.41 1.73
N ASP A 289 7.55 11.31 0.85
CA ASP A 289 6.16 10.88 1.19
C ASP A 289 5.78 9.52 0.58
N ASN A 290 6.75 8.60 0.52
CA ASN A 290 6.61 7.26 -0.06
C ASN A 290 5.56 6.40 0.64
N ALA A 291 5.40 6.55 1.96
CA ALA A 291 4.38 5.81 2.72
C ALA A 291 2.94 6.29 2.42
N ALA A 292 2.75 7.42 1.73
CA ALA A 292 1.47 7.79 1.14
C ALA A 292 1.34 7.18 -0.26
N THR A 293 2.30 7.45 -1.15
CA THR A 293 2.38 6.84 -2.48
C THR A 293 3.81 6.91 -2.99
N THR A 294 4.24 5.90 -3.73
CA THR A 294 5.58 5.91 -4.36
C THR A 294 5.52 6.47 -5.77
N HIS A 295 6.66 6.89 -6.31
CA HIS A 295 6.78 7.22 -7.72
C HIS A 295 6.87 5.96 -8.59
N LYS A 296 6.78 6.12 -9.91
CA LYS A 296 6.66 5.02 -10.88
C LYS A 296 7.94 4.96 -11.72
N PRO A 297 8.58 3.79 -11.87
CA PRO A 297 9.69 3.67 -12.79
C PRO A 297 9.19 3.72 -14.23
N GLN A 298 10.04 4.11 -15.16
CA GLN A 298 9.73 4.26 -16.58
C GLN A 298 9.17 2.96 -17.17
N ALA A 299 9.68 1.80 -16.72
CA ALA A 299 9.17 0.49 -17.14
C ALA A 299 7.67 0.29 -16.87
N VAL A 300 7.14 0.83 -15.78
CA VAL A 300 5.69 0.76 -15.46
C VAL A 300 4.90 1.70 -16.36
N ILE A 301 5.42 2.91 -16.59
CA ILE A 301 4.80 3.92 -17.46
C ILE A 301 4.71 3.38 -18.90
N ASP A 302 5.83 2.85 -19.41
CA ASP A 302 5.91 2.27 -20.74
C ASP A 302 5.00 1.05 -20.87
N ARG A 303 4.91 0.22 -19.83
CA ARG A 303 4.02 -0.96 -19.87
C ARG A 303 2.56 -0.57 -20.00
N LEU A 304 2.12 0.46 -19.28
CA LEU A 304 0.77 1.00 -19.38
C LEU A 304 0.51 1.60 -20.77
N ALA A 305 1.45 2.41 -21.28
CA ALA A 305 1.34 3.00 -22.61
C ALA A 305 1.22 1.90 -23.69
N TYR A 306 2.07 0.88 -23.61
CA TYR A 306 2.05 -0.27 -24.52
C TYR A 306 0.72 -1.02 -24.49
N PHE A 307 0.18 -1.29 -23.29
CA PHE A 307 -1.13 -1.96 -23.15
C PHE A 307 -2.20 -1.20 -23.95
N TYR A 308 -2.32 0.11 -23.74
CA TYR A 308 -3.32 0.91 -24.42
C TYR A 308 -3.08 1.07 -25.92
N GLN A 309 -1.83 1.09 -26.36
CA GLN A 309 -1.48 1.23 -27.78
C GLN A 309 -1.65 -0.07 -28.58
N HIS A 310 -1.49 -1.24 -27.95
CA HIS A 310 -1.29 -2.50 -28.68
C HIS A 310 -2.09 -3.71 -28.18
N GLU A 311 -2.59 -3.70 -26.94
CA GLU A 311 -3.22 -4.87 -26.32
C GLU A 311 -4.65 -4.63 -25.83
N ASN A 312 -5.09 -3.38 -25.69
CA ASN A 312 -6.33 -3.03 -25.01
C ASN A 312 -7.56 -3.72 -25.61
N SER A 313 -8.21 -4.52 -24.78
CA SER A 313 -9.54 -5.06 -24.99
C SER A 313 -10.14 -5.51 -23.66
N ASN A 314 -11.41 -5.91 -23.67
CA ASN A 314 -12.01 -6.59 -22.52
C ASN A 314 -11.53 -8.07 -22.47
N ILE A 315 -11.57 -8.68 -21.29
CA ILE A 315 -10.94 -9.98 -21.00
C ILE A 315 -11.94 -11.15 -20.92
N HIS A 316 -11.42 -12.38 -20.95
CA HIS A 316 -12.08 -13.68 -20.74
C HIS A 316 -13.13 -14.16 -21.76
N ARG A 317 -13.99 -13.30 -22.30
CA ARG A 317 -15.22 -13.72 -23.04
C ARG A 317 -15.24 -13.47 -24.55
N ALA A 318 -14.12 -13.07 -25.15
CA ALA A 318 -14.07 -12.73 -26.57
C ALA A 318 -13.07 -13.61 -27.35
N ALA A 319 -13.51 -14.09 -28.52
CA ALA A 319 -12.76 -15.00 -29.39
C ALA A 319 -11.77 -14.30 -30.33
N HIS A 320 -11.53 -13.00 -30.16
CA HIS A 320 -10.64 -12.23 -31.03
C HIS A 320 -9.27 -12.00 -30.36
N GLU A 321 -8.24 -11.86 -31.19
CA GLU A 321 -6.83 -11.77 -30.80
C GLU A 321 -6.55 -10.74 -29.69
N LEU A 322 -7.13 -9.54 -29.76
CA LEU A 322 -6.88 -8.50 -28.73
C LEU A 322 -7.43 -8.89 -27.35
N ALA A 323 -8.51 -9.66 -27.27
CA ALA A 323 -9.03 -10.12 -25.99
C ALA A 323 -8.16 -11.22 -25.40
N ALA A 324 -7.61 -12.10 -26.24
CA ALA A 324 -6.62 -13.09 -25.81
C ALA A 324 -5.39 -12.40 -25.22
N ARG A 325 -4.79 -11.44 -25.94
CA ARG A 325 -3.63 -10.67 -25.45
C ARG A 325 -3.91 -9.92 -24.15
N ALA A 326 -5.04 -9.22 -24.06
CA ALA A 326 -5.43 -8.52 -22.84
C ALA A 326 -5.62 -9.48 -21.65
N THR A 327 -6.22 -10.65 -21.91
CA THR A 327 -6.44 -11.69 -20.89
C THR A 327 -5.11 -12.28 -20.42
N ASP A 328 -4.21 -12.62 -21.35
CA ASP A 328 -2.88 -13.15 -21.05
C ASP A 328 -2.05 -12.14 -20.24
N ALA A 329 -2.12 -10.85 -20.59
CA ALA A 329 -1.44 -9.79 -19.84
C ALA A 329 -2.00 -9.67 -18.41
N TYR A 330 -3.33 -9.70 -18.26
CA TYR A 330 -4.01 -9.58 -16.97
C TYR A 330 -3.74 -10.77 -16.04
N GLU A 331 -3.90 -12.00 -16.54
CA GLU A 331 -3.61 -13.22 -15.77
C GLU A 331 -2.10 -13.44 -15.56
N GLY A 332 -1.27 -12.95 -16.49
CA GLY A 332 0.17 -12.84 -16.31
C GLY A 332 0.54 -11.93 -15.14
N ALA A 333 -0.17 -10.81 -14.96
CA ALA A 333 0.02 -9.96 -13.78
C ALA A 333 -0.43 -10.65 -12.49
N ARG A 334 -1.56 -11.38 -12.51
CA ARG A 334 -2.01 -12.17 -11.35
C ARG A 334 -0.97 -13.20 -10.94
N SER A 335 -0.37 -13.87 -11.91
CA SER A 335 0.72 -14.84 -11.71
C SER A 335 1.95 -14.21 -11.04
N LYS A 336 2.30 -12.98 -11.43
CA LYS A 336 3.39 -12.22 -10.79
C LYS A 336 3.06 -11.86 -9.35
N VAL A 337 1.83 -11.42 -9.06
CA VAL A 337 1.38 -11.14 -7.68
C VAL A 337 1.43 -12.40 -6.82
N ALA A 338 0.93 -13.52 -7.33
CA ALA A 338 0.96 -14.79 -6.60
C ALA A 338 2.39 -15.22 -6.24
N ARG A 339 3.30 -15.17 -7.22
CA ARG A 339 4.73 -15.45 -7.00
C ARG A 339 5.35 -14.50 -5.98
N PHE A 340 5.11 -13.19 -6.15
CA PHE A 340 5.70 -12.13 -5.32
C PHE A 340 5.31 -12.27 -3.85
N LEU A 341 4.07 -12.66 -3.57
CA LEU A 341 3.58 -12.91 -2.22
C LEU A 341 3.91 -14.32 -1.69
N GLY A 342 4.46 -15.21 -2.53
CA GLY A 342 4.62 -16.62 -2.19
C GLY A 342 3.29 -17.34 -1.96
N ALA A 343 2.23 -17.01 -2.71
CA ALA A 343 0.97 -17.73 -2.70
C ALA A 343 1.09 -19.08 -3.43
N SER A 344 0.21 -20.03 -3.10
CA SER A 344 0.26 -21.38 -3.68
C SER A 344 -0.40 -21.46 -5.06
N SER A 345 -1.37 -20.57 -5.32
CA SER A 345 -2.10 -20.51 -6.58
C SER A 345 -2.48 -19.07 -6.94
N THR A 346 -2.64 -18.81 -8.24
CA THR A 346 -3.20 -17.55 -8.74
C THR A 346 -4.67 -17.38 -8.37
N GLU A 347 -5.39 -18.47 -8.13
CA GLU A 347 -6.80 -18.43 -7.70
C GLU A 347 -6.99 -17.84 -6.28
N GLU A 348 -5.90 -17.72 -5.52
CA GLU A 348 -5.87 -17.09 -4.21
C GLU A 348 -5.72 -15.57 -4.29
N ILE A 349 -5.51 -15.02 -5.49
CA ILE A 349 -5.26 -13.58 -5.70
C ILE A 349 -6.48 -12.93 -6.34
N ILE A 350 -7.09 -11.98 -5.62
CA ILE A 350 -8.20 -11.15 -6.06
C ILE A 350 -7.69 -9.74 -6.30
N PHE A 351 -7.92 -9.17 -7.48
CA PHE A 351 -7.65 -7.77 -7.77
C PHE A 351 -8.76 -6.88 -7.22
N VAL A 352 -8.33 -5.79 -6.58
CA VAL A 352 -9.18 -4.75 -6.01
C VAL A 352 -8.56 -3.39 -6.29
N ARG A 353 -9.23 -2.29 -5.98
CA ARG A 353 -8.73 -0.91 -6.13
C ARG A 353 -7.57 -0.59 -5.19
N GLY A 354 -7.44 -1.34 -4.10
CA GLY A 354 -6.39 -1.19 -3.08
C GLY A 354 -6.70 -1.95 -1.80
N ALA A 355 -5.77 -1.95 -0.85
CA ALA A 355 -5.90 -2.65 0.43
C ALA A 355 -7.19 -2.30 1.19
N THR A 356 -7.63 -1.04 1.13
CA THR A 356 -8.90 -0.61 1.75
C THR A 356 -10.11 -1.33 1.20
N GLU A 357 -10.18 -1.50 -0.12
CA GLU A 357 -11.27 -2.28 -0.74
C GLU A 357 -11.15 -3.76 -0.38
N GLY A 358 -9.93 -4.29 -0.33
CA GLY A 358 -9.67 -5.66 0.11
C GLY A 358 -10.15 -5.97 1.53
N ILE A 359 -9.86 -5.09 2.50
CA ILE A 359 -10.33 -5.26 3.88
C ILE A 359 -11.86 -5.17 3.94
N ASN A 360 -12.48 -4.28 3.15
CA ASN A 360 -13.94 -4.19 3.07
C ASN A 360 -14.55 -5.45 2.45
N LEU A 361 -13.94 -6.01 1.40
CA LEU A 361 -14.36 -7.29 0.82
C LEU A 361 -14.41 -8.36 1.91
N ILE A 362 -13.32 -8.53 2.67
CA ILE A 362 -13.24 -9.53 3.75
C ILE A 362 -14.32 -9.28 4.82
N ALA A 363 -14.45 -8.02 5.28
CA ALA A 363 -15.42 -7.66 6.32
C ALA A 363 -16.89 -7.84 5.86
N LYS A 364 -17.20 -7.54 4.59
CA LYS A 364 -18.56 -7.60 4.03
C LYS A 364 -18.96 -8.99 3.52
N THR A 365 -18.02 -9.91 3.38
CA THR A 365 -18.28 -11.29 2.96
C THR A 365 -18.06 -12.24 4.13
N TRP A 366 -16.82 -12.70 4.32
CA TRP A 366 -16.47 -13.62 5.39
C TRP A 366 -16.89 -13.09 6.77
N GLY A 367 -16.56 -11.83 7.07
CA GLY A 367 -16.92 -11.21 8.34
C GLY A 367 -18.43 -11.15 8.56
N TRP A 368 -19.20 -10.81 7.53
CA TRP A 368 -20.66 -10.71 7.61
C TRP A 368 -21.34 -12.07 7.86
N GLN A 369 -20.79 -13.14 7.31
CA GLN A 369 -21.31 -14.50 7.46
C GLN A 369 -20.93 -15.13 8.80
N ASN A 370 -19.74 -14.82 9.34
CA ASN A 370 -19.14 -15.59 10.43
C ASN A 370 -19.04 -14.86 11.78
N VAL A 371 -19.30 -13.55 11.83
CA VAL A 371 -19.28 -12.76 13.07
C VAL A 371 -20.69 -12.48 13.56
N GLY A 372 -20.95 -12.81 14.83
CA GLY A 372 -22.23 -12.56 15.50
C GLY A 372 -22.12 -11.76 16.80
N GLU A 373 -23.23 -11.71 17.53
CA GLU A 373 -23.34 -10.95 18.78
C GLU A 373 -22.39 -11.48 19.85
N GLY A 374 -21.61 -10.58 20.45
CA GLY A 374 -20.64 -10.90 21.49
C GLY A 374 -19.34 -11.53 21.00
N ASP A 375 -19.20 -11.80 19.70
CA ASP A 375 -17.92 -12.21 19.11
C ASP A 375 -16.91 -11.07 19.12
N GLU A 376 -15.64 -11.41 18.97
CA GLU A 376 -14.53 -10.47 19.15
C GLU A 376 -13.72 -10.33 17.86
N ILE A 377 -13.45 -9.09 17.49
CA ILE A 377 -12.53 -8.71 16.43
C ILE A 377 -11.35 -8.00 17.11
N ILE A 378 -10.14 -8.50 16.91
CA ILE A 378 -8.92 -7.92 17.48
C ILE A 378 -8.18 -7.16 16.37
N VAL A 379 -7.81 -5.92 16.65
CA VAL A 379 -6.90 -5.12 15.84
C VAL A 379 -5.72 -4.65 16.69
N SER A 380 -4.71 -3.96 16.13
CA SER A 380 -3.65 -3.35 16.94
C SER A 380 -3.82 -1.83 17.08
N ASN A 381 -3.11 -1.23 18.05
CA ASN A 381 -3.01 0.22 18.13
C ASN A 381 -2.38 0.83 16.86
N LEU A 382 -1.59 0.07 16.09
CA LEU A 382 -0.81 0.53 14.93
C LEU A 382 -1.61 0.61 13.64
N GLU A 383 -2.88 0.23 13.65
CA GLU A 383 -3.67 0.12 12.43
C GLU A 383 -3.88 1.47 11.72
N HIS A 384 -3.80 1.40 10.39
CA HIS A 384 -4.34 2.42 9.52
C HIS A 384 -5.88 2.42 9.60
N HIS A 385 -6.52 3.56 9.38
CA HIS A 385 -8.00 3.70 9.43
C HIS A 385 -8.73 2.69 8.54
N ALA A 386 -8.15 2.33 7.39
CA ALA A 386 -8.66 1.29 6.50
C ALA A 386 -8.74 -0.10 7.15
N ASN A 387 -7.91 -0.38 8.14
CA ASN A 387 -7.93 -1.60 8.94
C ASN A 387 -8.56 -1.39 10.34
N ILE A 388 -9.39 -0.35 10.50
CA ILE A 388 -10.17 -0.09 11.71
C ILE A 388 -11.65 0.05 11.36
N VAL A 389 -11.98 0.98 10.45
CA VAL A 389 -13.36 1.38 10.16
C VAL A 389 -14.23 0.23 9.65
N PRO A 390 -13.77 -0.66 8.73
CA PRO A 390 -14.59 -1.79 8.29
C PRO A 390 -14.97 -2.74 9.43
N TRP A 391 -14.05 -2.96 10.38
CA TRP A 391 -14.29 -3.79 11.55
C TRP A 391 -15.22 -3.13 12.57
N GLN A 392 -15.11 -1.81 12.76
CA GLN A 392 -16.06 -1.05 13.57
C GLN A 392 -17.48 -1.13 12.99
N GLN A 393 -17.61 -1.00 11.67
CA GLN A 393 -18.91 -1.13 10.99
C GLN A 393 -19.48 -2.55 11.15
N LEU A 394 -18.66 -3.59 10.99
CA LEU A 394 -19.09 -4.97 11.19
C LEU A 394 -19.51 -5.21 12.64
N ALA A 395 -18.69 -4.76 13.60
CA ALA A 395 -18.98 -4.90 15.02
C ALA A 395 -20.29 -4.20 15.42
N ALA A 396 -20.50 -2.96 14.97
CA ALA A 396 -21.73 -2.22 15.21
C ALA A 396 -22.96 -2.92 14.59
N ALA A 397 -22.83 -3.47 13.38
CA ALA A 397 -23.93 -4.14 12.69
C ALA A 397 -24.28 -5.51 13.27
N LYS A 398 -23.31 -6.23 13.85
CA LYS A 398 -23.46 -7.61 14.32
C LYS A 398 -23.51 -7.75 15.85
N GLY A 399 -23.31 -6.66 16.59
CA GLY A 399 -23.17 -6.71 18.04
C GLY A 399 -21.85 -7.34 18.52
N ALA A 400 -20.82 -7.34 17.67
CA ALA A 400 -19.49 -7.83 18.02
C ALA A 400 -18.70 -6.77 18.81
N LYS A 401 -17.57 -7.17 19.40
CA LYS A 401 -16.69 -6.30 20.19
C LYS A 401 -15.36 -6.11 19.49
N LEU A 402 -14.92 -4.87 19.36
CA LEU A 402 -13.58 -4.54 18.90
C LEU A 402 -12.62 -4.50 20.10
N LYS A 403 -11.54 -5.27 20.04
CA LYS A 403 -10.43 -5.28 21.01
C LYS A 403 -9.16 -4.78 20.33
N VAL A 404 -8.25 -4.18 21.10
CA VAL A 404 -7.05 -3.53 20.55
C VAL A 404 -5.79 -4.00 21.26
N ILE A 405 -4.81 -4.50 20.48
CA ILE A 405 -3.48 -4.87 20.97
C ILE A 405 -2.70 -3.59 21.28
N PRO A 406 -2.28 -3.39 22.55
CA PRO A 406 -1.53 -2.20 22.93
C PRO A 406 -0.09 -2.27 22.43
N VAL A 407 0.56 -1.11 22.43
CA VAL A 407 2.00 -0.95 22.18
C VAL A 407 2.70 -0.37 23.39
N ASP A 408 4.01 -0.58 23.48
CA ASP A 408 4.88 0.09 24.45
C ASP A 408 5.23 1.53 24.03
N ASP A 409 6.10 2.19 24.80
CA ASP A 409 6.56 3.56 24.54
C ASP A 409 7.50 3.69 23.33
N THR A 410 8.03 2.58 22.82
CA THR A 410 8.78 2.55 21.56
C THR A 410 7.85 2.38 20.37
N GLY A 411 6.62 1.94 20.58
CA GLY A 411 5.64 1.63 19.54
C GLY A 411 5.70 0.18 19.07
N GLN A 412 6.33 -0.71 19.84
CA GLN A 412 6.33 -2.16 19.61
C GLN A 412 5.06 -2.78 20.19
N VAL A 413 4.45 -3.73 19.48
CA VAL A 413 3.27 -4.46 20.00
C VAL A 413 3.61 -5.30 21.22
N LEU A 414 2.71 -5.29 22.21
CA LEU A 414 2.86 -6.07 23.43
C LEU A 414 2.21 -7.46 23.27
N LEU A 415 3.01 -8.46 22.89
CA LEU A 415 2.52 -9.82 22.63
C LEU A 415 1.90 -10.51 23.84
N ASP A 416 2.39 -10.24 25.05
CA ASP A 416 1.79 -10.77 26.28
C ASP A 416 0.39 -10.22 26.54
N GLU A 417 0.15 -8.96 26.18
CA GLU A 417 -1.19 -8.37 26.26
C GLU A 417 -2.09 -8.92 25.16
N TYR A 418 -1.58 -9.08 23.93
CA TYR A 418 -2.32 -9.74 22.86
C TYR A 418 -2.79 -11.15 23.26
N ARG A 419 -1.92 -11.96 23.87
CA ARG A 419 -2.27 -13.30 24.34
C ARG A 419 -3.46 -13.30 25.30
N LYS A 420 -3.60 -12.28 26.15
CA LYS A 420 -4.72 -12.13 27.09
C LYS A 420 -6.03 -11.70 26.41
N LEU A 421 -5.94 -11.05 25.24
CA LEU A 421 -7.12 -10.61 24.49
C LEU A 421 -7.81 -11.77 23.76
N LEU A 422 -7.05 -12.81 23.39
CA LEU A 422 -7.54 -13.98 22.66
C LEU A 422 -8.47 -14.83 23.53
N THR A 423 -9.64 -15.15 23.00
CA THR A 423 -10.64 -16.02 23.63
C THR A 423 -11.30 -16.92 22.58
N SER A 424 -12.12 -17.87 23.02
CA SER A 424 -12.96 -18.67 22.10
C SER A 424 -14.01 -17.85 21.34
N ARG A 425 -14.22 -16.59 21.71
CA ARG A 425 -15.10 -15.65 21.00
C ARG A 425 -14.36 -14.86 19.92
N THR A 426 -13.02 -14.93 19.86
CA THR A 426 -12.26 -14.26 18.82
C THR A 426 -12.52 -14.91 17.46
N LYS A 427 -12.99 -14.13 16.50
CA LYS A 427 -13.27 -14.59 15.13
C LYS A 427 -12.27 -14.06 14.12
N ILE A 428 -11.79 -12.83 14.33
CA ILE A 428 -10.87 -12.14 13.43
C ILE A 428 -9.77 -11.49 14.26
N VAL A 429 -8.53 -11.66 13.82
CA VAL A 429 -7.39 -10.85 14.21
C VAL A 429 -6.88 -10.15 12.96
N SER A 430 -7.01 -8.83 12.88
CA SER A 430 -6.53 -8.04 11.74
C SER A 430 -5.42 -7.09 12.16
N VAL A 431 -4.21 -7.30 11.65
CA VAL A 431 -3.03 -6.51 12.04
C VAL A 431 -2.22 -6.03 10.86
N THR A 432 -1.67 -4.82 10.96
CA THR A 432 -0.68 -4.34 10.00
C THR A 432 0.63 -5.11 10.13
N GLN A 433 1.31 -5.39 9.02
CA GLN A 433 2.67 -5.94 9.05
C GLN A 433 3.72 -4.85 9.31
N VAL A 434 3.49 -3.65 8.79
CA VAL A 434 4.37 -2.48 8.97
C VAL A 434 3.52 -1.24 9.18
N SER A 435 3.69 -0.58 10.33
CA SER A 435 2.95 0.65 10.64
C SER A 435 3.32 1.77 9.67
N ASN A 436 2.32 2.36 9.02
CA ASN A 436 2.53 3.51 8.13
C ASN A 436 2.92 4.80 8.85
N ALA A 437 2.61 4.91 10.14
CA ALA A 437 2.89 6.09 10.94
C ALA A 437 4.23 5.96 11.66
N LEU A 438 4.47 4.81 12.30
CA LEU A 438 5.67 4.62 13.12
C LEU A 438 6.80 3.92 12.38
N GLY A 439 6.52 3.16 11.33
CA GLY A 439 7.48 2.26 10.69
C GLY A 439 7.68 0.93 11.43
N THR A 440 7.09 0.73 12.62
CA THR A 440 7.20 -0.51 13.40
C THR A 440 6.86 -1.73 12.56
N VAL A 441 7.75 -2.73 12.57
CA VAL A 441 7.48 -4.04 11.97
C VAL A 441 6.84 -4.94 13.02
N VAL A 442 5.66 -5.44 12.70
CA VAL A 442 4.87 -6.29 13.61
C VAL A 442 5.29 -7.74 13.42
N PRO A 443 5.48 -8.54 14.50
CA PRO A 443 5.79 -9.96 14.43
C PRO A 443 4.54 -10.77 14.00
N VAL A 444 4.08 -10.57 12.76
CA VAL A 444 2.81 -11.11 12.25
C VAL A 444 2.76 -12.63 12.29
N LYS A 445 3.88 -13.32 12.08
CA LYS A 445 3.93 -14.78 12.14
C LYS A 445 3.55 -15.32 13.53
N GLU A 446 4.03 -14.67 14.59
CA GLU A 446 3.66 -15.04 15.96
C GLU A 446 2.20 -14.69 16.27
N ILE A 447 1.74 -13.54 15.77
CA ILE A 447 0.36 -13.09 15.96
C ILE A 447 -0.64 -14.05 15.28
N VAL A 448 -0.36 -14.44 14.03
CA VAL A 448 -1.16 -15.37 13.24
C VAL A 448 -1.20 -16.73 13.90
N ALA A 449 -0.05 -17.28 14.30
CA ALA A 449 0.01 -18.57 14.99
C ALA A 449 -0.85 -18.60 16.27
N MET A 450 -0.81 -17.52 17.07
CA MET A 450 -1.66 -17.40 18.27
C MET A 450 -3.15 -17.19 17.92
N ALA A 451 -3.47 -16.49 16.83
CA ALA A 451 -4.85 -16.33 16.35
C ALA A 451 -5.46 -17.68 15.98
N HIS A 452 -4.72 -18.50 15.23
CA HIS A 452 -5.14 -19.85 14.84
C HIS A 452 -5.32 -20.78 16.03
N GLN A 453 -4.46 -20.69 17.05
CA GLN A 453 -4.63 -21.44 18.31
C GLN A 453 -5.96 -21.10 19.02
N ALA A 454 -6.46 -19.88 18.85
CA ALA A 454 -7.76 -19.45 19.37
C ALA A 454 -8.94 -19.76 18.42
N GLY A 455 -8.68 -20.31 17.22
CA GLY A 455 -9.69 -20.59 16.19
C GLY A 455 -10.15 -19.34 15.41
N ALA A 456 -9.38 -18.26 15.45
CA ALA A 456 -9.66 -17.02 14.73
C ALA A 456 -8.94 -16.98 13.37
N LEU A 457 -9.52 -16.29 12.38
CA LEU A 457 -8.81 -15.96 11.14
C LEU A 457 -7.89 -14.75 11.32
N ALA A 458 -6.75 -14.79 10.64
CA ALA A 458 -5.77 -13.73 10.64
C ALA A 458 -5.74 -12.97 9.30
N VAL A 459 -6.01 -11.67 9.36
CA VAL A 459 -5.91 -10.72 8.24
C VAL A 459 -4.66 -9.86 8.43
N VAL A 460 -3.80 -9.82 7.41
CA VAL A 460 -2.56 -9.03 7.45
C VAL A 460 -2.66 -7.84 6.48
N ASP A 461 -2.61 -6.62 7.02
CA ASP A 461 -2.46 -5.41 6.21
C ASP A 461 -0.99 -5.20 5.86
N GLY A 462 -0.65 -5.60 4.65
CA GLY A 462 0.68 -5.50 4.06
C GLY A 462 0.92 -4.26 3.22
N ALA A 463 0.05 -3.25 3.27
CA ALA A 463 0.13 -2.10 2.38
C ALA A 463 1.47 -1.34 2.45
N GLN A 464 2.20 -1.42 3.56
CA GLN A 464 3.55 -0.88 3.68
C GLN A 464 4.65 -1.94 3.54
N SER A 465 4.42 -3.20 3.92
CA SER A 465 5.50 -4.19 3.94
C SER A 465 5.97 -4.56 2.54
N VAL A 466 5.05 -4.66 1.57
CA VAL A 466 5.33 -5.15 0.21
C VAL A 466 6.37 -4.33 -0.56
N SER A 467 6.61 -3.07 -0.19
CA SER A 467 7.64 -2.22 -0.82
C SER A 467 8.98 -2.24 -0.10
N HIS A 468 9.03 -2.71 1.14
CA HIS A 468 10.18 -2.54 2.04
C HIS A 468 10.83 -3.87 2.42
N MET A 469 10.10 -4.99 2.35
CA MET A 469 10.60 -6.30 2.76
C MET A 469 9.98 -7.42 1.95
N ARG A 470 10.67 -8.57 1.89
CA ARG A 470 10.11 -9.78 1.30
C ARG A 470 8.92 -10.26 2.12
N VAL A 471 7.86 -10.63 1.42
CA VAL A 471 6.64 -11.21 2.01
C VAL A 471 6.49 -12.63 1.49
N ASN A 472 6.15 -13.56 2.38
CA ASN A 472 5.71 -14.90 2.02
C ASN A 472 4.47 -15.23 2.86
N VAL A 473 3.30 -15.25 2.23
CA VAL A 473 2.01 -15.45 2.90
C VAL A 473 1.87 -16.86 3.47
N GLN A 474 2.49 -17.87 2.85
CA GLN A 474 2.51 -19.24 3.36
C GLN A 474 3.42 -19.36 4.60
N GLU A 475 4.56 -18.66 4.62
CA GLU A 475 5.46 -18.68 5.79
C GLU A 475 4.89 -17.91 7.00
N ILE A 476 4.08 -16.88 6.73
CA ILE A 476 3.31 -16.14 7.75
C ILE A 476 2.10 -16.96 8.21
N ASP A 477 1.62 -17.86 7.34
CA ASP A 477 0.36 -18.60 7.46
C ASP A 477 -0.87 -17.68 7.49
N ALA A 478 -0.80 -16.51 6.85
CA ALA A 478 -1.90 -15.55 6.84
C ALA A 478 -3.14 -16.15 6.15
N ASP A 479 -4.33 -15.93 6.70
CA ASP A 479 -5.58 -16.35 6.04
C ASP A 479 -5.99 -15.38 4.93
N PHE A 480 -5.73 -14.10 5.18
CA PHE A 480 -5.78 -13.05 4.18
C PHE A 480 -4.57 -12.12 4.28
N PHE A 481 -4.13 -11.61 3.13
CA PHE A 481 -3.10 -10.57 3.06
C PHE A 481 -3.51 -9.53 2.02
N VAL A 482 -3.42 -8.24 2.36
CA VAL A 482 -3.86 -7.15 1.47
C VAL A 482 -2.74 -6.16 1.20
N PHE A 483 -2.68 -5.61 -0.01
CA PHE A 483 -1.81 -4.48 -0.31
C PHE A 483 -2.35 -3.58 -1.43
N SER A 484 -1.79 -2.38 -1.55
CA SER A 484 -2.13 -1.40 -2.60
C SER A 484 -0.97 -1.23 -3.59
N GLY A 485 -1.27 -1.30 -4.88
CA GLY A 485 -0.26 -1.18 -5.95
C GLY A 485 0.51 0.14 -5.91
N HIS A 486 -0.18 1.26 -5.63
CA HIS A 486 0.45 2.58 -5.61
C HIS A 486 1.54 2.77 -4.54
N LYS A 487 1.67 1.82 -3.60
CA LYS A 487 2.75 1.77 -2.61
C LYS A 487 3.90 0.84 -3.00
N VAL A 488 3.71 -0.02 -3.99
CA VAL A 488 4.75 -0.87 -4.60
C VAL A 488 5.03 -0.42 -6.04
N PHE A 489 5.15 0.89 -6.24
CA PHE A 489 5.61 1.54 -7.49
C PHE A 489 4.71 1.31 -8.71
N ALA A 490 3.54 0.71 -8.49
CA ALA A 490 2.53 0.47 -9.50
C ALA A 490 1.56 1.66 -9.64
N PRO A 491 0.66 1.64 -10.63
CA PRO A 491 -0.37 2.67 -10.80
C PRO A 491 -1.31 2.79 -9.59
N THR A 492 -2.04 3.90 -9.54
CA THR A 492 -3.17 4.05 -8.61
C THR A 492 -4.34 3.18 -9.03
N GLY A 493 -5.31 2.96 -8.14
CA GLY A 493 -6.55 2.29 -8.52
C GLY A 493 -6.46 0.77 -8.69
N ILE A 494 -5.34 0.16 -8.29
CA ILE A 494 -5.14 -1.29 -8.25
C ILE A 494 -4.43 -1.71 -6.95
N GLY A 495 -4.77 -2.90 -6.47
CA GLY A 495 -4.16 -3.63 -5.37
C GLY A 495 -4.63 -5.07 -5.41
N ALA A 496 -4.26 -5.85 -4.40
CA ALA A 496 -4.65 -7.24 -4.35
C ALA A 496 -4.98 -7.70 -2.93
N VAL A 497 -5.84 -8.71 -2.88
CA VAL A 497 -6.12 -9.55 -1.72
C VAL A 497 -5.62 -10.94 -2.05
N TYR A 498 -4.69 -11.44 -1.24
CA TYR A 498 -4.50 -12.87 -1.09
C TYR A 498 -5.52 -13.40 -0.07
N GLY A 499 -6.14 -14.54 -0.37
CA GLY A 499 -6.92 -15.31 0.59
C GLY A 499 -6.70 -16.80 0.37
N LYS A 500 -6.55 -17.57 1.44
CA LYS A 500 -6.41 -19.04 1.33
C LYS A 500 -7.58 -19.61 0.54
N ARG A 501 -7.29 -20.45 -0.45
CA ARG A 501 -8.31 -21.04 -1.34
C ARG A 501 -9.51 -21.62 -0.59
N ALA A 502 -9.25 -22.43 0.44
CA ALA A 502 -10.29 -23.08 1.24
C ALA A 502 -11.26 -22.10 1.92
N ILE A 503 -10.80 -20.88 2.22
CA ILE A 503 -11.65 -19.84 2.80
C ILE A 503 -12.44 -19.13 1.70
N LEU A 504 -11.78 -18.83 0.57
CA LEU A 504 -12.40 -18.15 -0.57
C LEU A 504 -13.53 -18.96 -1.23
N GLU A 505 -13.42 -20.30 -1.23
CA GLU A 505 -14.43 -21.19 -1.81
C GLU A 505 -15.79 -21.08 -1.10
N ASP A 506 -15.79 -20.85 0.21
CA ASP A 506 -17.00 -20.74 1.04
C ASP A 506 -17.53 -19.30 1.18
N MET A 507 -16.75 -18.30 0.77
CA MET A 507 -17.12 -16.89 0.89
C MET A 507 -18.19 -16.48 -0.15
N PRO A 508 -19.26 -15.77 0.27
CA PRO A 508 -20.26 -15.23 -0.65
C PRO A 508 -19.68 -14.10 -1.49
N PRO A 509 -20.25 -13.80 -2.68
CA PRO A 509 -19.84 -12.63 -3.45
C PRO A 509 -20.09 -11.33 -2.67
N TRP A 510 -19.27 -10.31 -2.93
CA TRP A 510 -19.46 -8.98 -2.35
C TRP A 510 -20.23 -8.06 -3.30
N GLN A 511 -19.59 -7.69 -4.41
CA GLN A 511 -20.19 -6.91 -5.49
C GLN A 511 -20.79 -7.88 -6.52
N GLY A 512 -21.97 -7.54 -7.05
CA GLY A 512 -22.68 -8.37 -8.03
C GLY A 512 -22.74 -7.71 -9.41
N GLY A 513 -22.60 -8.50 -10.47
CA GLY A 513 -22.68 -8.00 -11.85
C GLY A 513 -22.15 -9.01 -12.85
N GLY A 514 -21.81 -8.53 -14.05
CA GLY A 514 -21.11 -9.36 -15.04
C GLY A 514 -19.74 -9.84 -14.53
N ASN A 515 -19.11 -10.75 -15.27
CA ASN A 515 -17.83 -11.38 -14.96
C ASN A 515 -17.82 -12.41 -13.83
N MET A 516 -18.44 -12.11 -12.70
CA MET A 516 -18.44 -12.95 -11.51
C MET A 516 -19.50 -14.08 -11.51
N ILE A 517 -20.41 -14.04 -12.49
CA ILE A 517 -21.49 -15.01 -12.72
C ILE A 517 -21.06 -16.12 -13.66
N ALA A 518 -21.44 -17.35 -13.35
CA ALA A 518 -21.36 -18.51 -14.24
C ALA A 518 -22.65 -18.71 -15.04
N ASP A 519 -23.81 -18.43 -14.44
CA ASP A 519 -25.13 -18.48 -15.08
C ASP A 519 -26.10 -17.50 -14.42
N VAL A 520 -27.00 -16.91 -15.20
CA VAL A 520 -27.99 -15.94 -14.70
C VAL A 520 -29.34 -16.12 -15.39
N THR A 521 -30.36 -16.37 -14.59
CA THR A 521 -31.79 -16.32 -14.98
C THR A 521 -32.50 -15.27 -14.11
N PHE A 522 -33.78 -14.99 -14.38
CA PHE A 522 -34.56 -14.08 -13.54
C PHE A 522 -34.82 -14.64 -12.14
N GLU A 523 -34.81 -15.97 -11.99
CA GLU A 523 -35.11 -16.68 -10.75
C GLU A 523 -33.86 -16.99 -9.92
N LYS A 524 -32.69 -17.14 -10.56
CA LYS A 524 -31.48 -17.60 -9.90
C LYS A 524 -30.21 -17.09 -10.57
N THR A 525 -29.18 -16.87 -9.76
CA THR A 525 -27.80 -16.64 -10.22
C THR A 525 -26.88 -17.72 -9.67
N ILE A 526 -25.99 -18.23 -10.51
CA ILE A 526 -24.89 -19.12 -10.15
C ILE A 526 -23.59 -18.35 -10.33
N TYR A 527 -22.72 -18.36 -9.32
CA TYR A 527 -21.47 -17.61 -9.32
C TYR A 527 -20.28 -18.49 -9.73
N HIS A 528 -19.23 -17.87 -10.28
CA HIS A 528 -17.95 -18.54 -10.48
C HIS A 528 -17.26 -18.88 -9.14
N GLY A 529 -16.19 -19.67 -9.22
CA GLY A 529 -15.24 -19.86 -8.13
C GLY A 529 -14.34 -18.62 -7.92
N PRO A 530 -13.51 -18.62 -6.86
CA PRO A 530 -12.44 -17.64 -6.73
C PRO A 530 -11.42 -17.76 -7.88
N PRO A 531 -10.76 -16.66 -8.27
CA PRO A 531 -10.90 -15.32 -7.72
C PRO A 531 -12.06 -14.54 -8.39
N THR A 532 -12.53 -15.01 -9.54
CA THR A 532 -13.50 -14.35 -10.42
C THR A 532 -14.81 -13.98 -9.71
N ARG A 533 -15.25 -14.78 -8.73
CA ARG A 533 -16.43 -14.46 -7.87
C ARG A 533 -16.38 -13.07 -7.26
N PHE A 534 -15.19 -12.53 -7.02
CA PHE A 534 -14.97 -11.27 -6.30
C PHE A 534 -14.60 -10.10 -7.22
N GLU A 535 -14.51 -10.34 -8.53
CA GLU A 535 -14.09 -9.35 -9.54
C GLU A 535 -15.28 -9.02 -10.45
N ALA A 536 -16.28 -8.33 -9.88
CA ALA A 536 -17.50 -7.97 -10.57
C ALA A 536 -17.29 -6.85 -11.60
N GLY A 537 -17.84 -7.04 -12.79
CA GLY A 537 -17.74 -6.09 -13.90
C GLY A 537 -16.40 -6.13 -14.62
N THR A 538 -16.16 -5.13 -15.47
CA THR A 538 -14.84 -4.93 -16.10
C THR A 538 -13.88 -4.38 -15.05
N GLY A 539 -12.85 -5.15 -14.71
CA GLY A 539 -11.83 -4.73 -13.75
C GLY A 539 -10.87 -3.67 -14.29
N ASN A 540 -9.93 -3.25 -13.45
CA ASN A 540 -8.87 -2.32 -13.85
C ASN A 540 -7.72 -3.07 -14.55
N ILE A 541 -7.93 -3.43 -15.81
CA ILE A 541 -7.08 -4.36 -16.57
C ILE A 541 -5.67 -3.80 -16.76
N ALA A 542 -5.55 -2.58 -17.32
CA ALA A 542 -4.26 -1.97 -17.61
C ALA A 542 -3.42 -1.76 -16.34
N ASP A 543 -4.04 -1.32 -15.25
CA ASP A 543 -3.30 -1.08 -14.01
C ASP A 543 -2.88 -2.38 -13.31
N ALA A 544 -3.65 -3.47 -13.44
CA ALA A 544 -3.18 -4.80 -13.02
C ALA A 544 -1.93 -5.21 -13.80
N VAL A 545 -1.92 -4.99 -15.12
CA VAL A 545 -0.75 -5.20 -15.96
C VAL A 545 0.44 -4.32 -15.54
N GLY A 546 0.18 -3.05 -15.22
CA GLY A 546 1.18 -2.12 -14.67
C GLY A 546 1.71 -2.55 -13.30
N LEU A 547 0.87 -3.12 -12.45
CA LEU A 547 1.27 -3.74 -11.18
C LEU A 547 2.20 -4.94 -11.40
N GLY A 548 1.92 -5.78 -12.40
CA GLY A 548 2.84 -6.84 -12.81
C GLY A 548 4.23 -6.31 -13.19
N ALA A 549 4.30 -5.22 -13.95
CA ALA A 549 5.58 -4.60 -14.32
C ALA A 549 6.31 -3.96 -13.12
N ALA A 550 5.57 -3.41 -12.16
CA ALA A 550 6.15 -2.85 -10.94
C ALA A 550 6.75 -3.95 -10.06
N ILE A 551 6.08 -5.10 -9.97
CA ILE A 551 6.59 -6.30 -9.28
C ILE A 551 7.87 -6.80 -9.95
N ASP A 552 7.88 -6.96 -11.28
CA ASP A 552 9.09 -7.37 -12.00
C ASP A 552 10.25 -6.38 -11.75
N TYR A 553 9.95 -5.08 -11.66
CA TYR A 553 10.96 -4.06 -11.38
C TYR A 553 11.61 -4.24 -10.00
N VAL A 554 10.80 -4.43 -8.93
CA VAL A 554 11.35 -4.62 -7.58
C VAL A 554 12.00 -5.98 -7.41
N GLU A 555 11.50 -7.04 -8.05
CA GLU A 555 12.13 -8.36 -8.07
C GLU A 555 13.49 -8.33 -8.78
N ARG A 556 13.62 -7.56 -9.87
CA ARG A 556 14.89 -7.36 -10.58
C ARG A 556 15.94 -6.67 -9.71
N LEU A 557 15.55 -5.70 -8.89
CA LEU A 557 16.44 -5.08 -7.90
C LEU A 557 16.77 -6.05 -6.75
N GLY A 558 15.83 -6.93 -6.42
CA GLY A 558 15.90 -7.88 -5.32
C GLY A 558 15.41 -7.26 -4.01
N MET A 559 14.38 -7.85 -3.42
CA MET A 559 13.77 -7.32 -2.18
C MET A 559 14.75 -7.29 -1.01
N GLU A 560 15.70 -8.21 -0.96
CA GLU A 560 16.76 -8.24 0.05
C GLU A 560 17.76 -7.09 -0.12
N ASN A 561 18.04 -6.68 -1.36
CA ASN A 561 18.89 -5.52 -1.63
C ASN A 561 18.18 -4.22 -1.28
N ILE A 562 16.90 -4.11 -1.65
CA ILE A 562 16.03 -2.99 -1.28
C ILE A 562 15.98 -2.85 0.24
N ALA A 563 15.63 -3.92 0.95
CA ALA A 563 15.50 -3.92 2.41
C ALA A 563 16.81 -3.51 3.10
N ARG A 564 17.95 -4.00 2.60
CA ARG A 564 19.28 -3.63 3.12
C ARG A 564 19.58 -2.15 2.94
N TYR A 565 19.45 -1.64 1.71
CA TYR A 565 19.74 -0.24 1.40
C TYR A 565 18.82 0.71 2.16
N GLU A 566 17.54 0.36 2.25
CA GLU A 566 16.56 1.13 3.01
C GLU A 566 16.81 1.11 4.52
N HIS A 567 17.26 -0.02 5.08
CA HIS A 567 17.68 -0.08 6.48
C HIS A 567 18.86 0.85 6.75
N ASP A 568 19.86 0.86 5.87
CA ASP A 568 21.01 1.75 5.95
C ASP A 568 20.59 3.23 5.90
N LEU A 569 19.67 3.59 5.00
CA LEU A 569 19.08 4.93 4.93
C LEU A 569 18.28 5.29 6.19
N LEU A 570 17.53 4.35 6.77
CA LEU A 570 16.78 4.56 7.99
C LEU A 570 17.72 4.81 9.18
N VAL A 571 18.82 4.07 9.28
CA VAL A 571 19.85 4.29 10.31
C VAL A 571 20.48 5.65 10.14
N TYR A 572 20.86 6.03 8.91
CA TYR A 572 21.42 7.34 8.61
C TYR A 572 20.45 8.48 8.96
N THR A 573 19.18 8.35 8.53
CA THR A 573 18.09 9.28 8.84
C THR A 573 17.90 9.42 10.34
N THR A 574 17.82 8.31 11.07
CA THR A 574 17.60 8.31 12.52
C THR A 574 18.74 9.04 13.24
N ARG A 575 20.00 8.76 12.88
CA ARG A 575 21.17 9.45 13.43
C ARG A 575 21.11 10.95 13.16
N GLY A 576 20.82 11.35 11.92
CA GLY A 576 20.72 12.76 11.53
C GLY A 576 19.60 13.50 12.26
N LEU A 577 18.39 12.93 12.32
CA LEU A 577 17.24 13.53 13.01
C LEU A 577 17.49 13.70 14.51
N LEU A 578 18.14 12.74 15.17
CA LEU A 578 18.48 12.82 16.60
C LEU A 578 19.49 13.95 16.92
N THR A 579 20.19 14.50 15.93
CA THR A 579 21.05 15.66 16.14
C THR A 579 20.28 16.98 16.25
N VAL A 580 19.02 17.03 15.79
CA VAL A 580 18.23 18.28 15.73
C VAL A 580 17.70 18.63 17.13
N PRO A 581 18.04 19.79 17.71
CA PRO A 581 17.52 20.21 19.01
C PRO A 581 16.00 20.34 19.01
N GLY A 582 15.34 19.83 20.05
CA GLY A 582 13.88 19.89 20.19
C GLY A 582 13.11 18.92 19.29
N LEU A 583 13.78 18.09 18.48
CA LEU A 583 13.12 17.06 17.70
C LEU A 583 12.88 15.81 18.56
N LYS A 584 11.63 15.32 18.54
CA LYS A 584 11.25 14.06 19.16
C LYS A 584 10.71 13.09 18.12
N LEU A 585 11.37 11.95 17.96
CA LEU A 585 10.88 10.83 17.16
C LEU A 585 9.66 10.20 17.82
N ILE A 586 8.67 9.84 17.01
CA ILE A 586 7.46 9.14 17.40
C ILE A 586 7.50 7.74 16.76
N GLY A 587 7.65 6.71 17.60
CA GLY A 587 7.93 5.35 17.17
C GLY A 587 9.43 5.10 17.01
N THR A 588 10.02 4.39 17.97
CA THR A 588 11.43 4.02 18.04
C THR A 588 11.59 2.52 18.32
N ALA A 589 10.64 1.72 17.84
CA ALA A 589 10.74 0.27 17.86
C ALA A 589 12.08 -0.19 17.26
N ARG A 590 12.56 -1.36 17.70
CA ARG A 590 13.84 -1.91 17.23
C ARG A 590 13.78 -2.27 15.75
N GLU A 591 12.76 -3.02 15.35
CA GLU A 591 12.56 -3.45 13.98
C GLU A 591 11.61 -2.46 13.29
N LYS A 592 12.13 -1.74 12.31
CA LYS A 592 11.40 -0.66 11.62
C LYS A 592 11.70 -0.65 10.13
N ALA A 593 10.68 -0.36 9.35
CA ALA A 593 10.80 0.09 7.98
C ALA A 593 11.11 1.59 7.90
N SER A 594 11.36 2.07 6.68
CA SER A 594 11.85 3.39 6.29
C SER A 594 10.89 4.56 6.56
N VAL A 595 10.32 4.66 7.76
CA VAL A 595 9.37 5.70 8.19
C VAL A 595 9.86 6.33 9.49
N SER A 596 9.96 7.66 9.49
CA SER A 596 10.45 8.43 10.64
C SER A 596 9.47 9.55 11.00
N SER A 597 8.41 9.23 11.75
CA SER A 597 7.54 10.26 12.31
C SER A 597 8.23 11.05 13.40
N PHE A 598 8.04 12.37 13.42
CA PHE A 598 8.56 13.23 14.48
C PHE A 598 7.68 14.45 14.76
N VAL A 599 7.94 15.08 15.90
CA VAL A 599 7.49 16.44 16.24
C VAL A 599 8.72 17.30 16.53
N LEU A 600 8.59 18.62 16.38
CA LEU A 600 9.65 19.59 16.62
C LEU A 600 9.14 20.65 17.60
N ASP A 601 9.82 20.81 18.73
CA ASP A 601 9.44 21.75 19.77
C ASP A 601 9.30 23.18 19.21
N GLY A 602 8.20 23.85 19.58
CA GLY A 602 7.90 25.21 19.13
C GLY A 602 7.29 25.32 17.72
N TYR A 603 7.05 24.21 17.02
CA TYR A 603 6.42 24.20 15.70
C TYR A 603 5.25 23.23 15.63
N ARG A 604 4.19 23.62 14.92
CA ARG A 604 3.15 22.69 14.50
C ARG A 604 3.66 21.84 13.33
N PRO A 605 3.24 20.56 13.20
CA PRO A 605 3.66 19.71 12.09
C PRO A 605 3.42 20.29 10.70
N ASP A 606 2.33 21.04 10.50
CA ASP A 606 2.03 21.70 9.23
C ASP A 606 2.99 22.85 8.89
N GLU A 607 3.48 23.58 9.90
CA GLU A 607 4.48 24.64 9.72
C GLU A 607 5.83 24.04 9.29
N VAL A 608 6.24 22.94 9.90
CA VAL A 608 7.46 22.20 9.51
C VAL A 608 7.31 21.67 8.08
N GLY A 609 6.17 21.06 7.75
CA GLY A 609 5.90 20.56 6.40
C GLY A 609 5.96 21.66 5.34
N LYS A 610 5.40 22.84 5.63
CA LYS A 610 5.48 24.00 4.74
C LYS A 610 6.93 24.47 4.53
N ALA A 611 7.69 24.62 5.62
CA ALA A 611 9.09 25.05 5.53
C ALA A 611 9.97 24.05 4.76
N LEU A 612 9.70 22.75 4.88
CA LEU A 612 10.38 21.71 4.10
C LEU A 612 10.01 21.80 2.60
N ASN A 613 8.73 22.02 2.29
CA ASN A 613 8.26 22.16 0.91
C ASN A 613 8.89 23.37 0.19
N GLU A 614 9.09 24.49 0.89
CA GLU A 614 9.81 25.67 0.36
C GLU A 614 11.25 25.34 -0.09
N GLU A 615 11.84 24.28 0.46
CA GLU A 615 13.18 23.81 0.13
C GLU A 615 13.16 22.61 -0.85
N GLY A 616 12.00 22.32 -1.45
CA GLY A 616 11.80 21.21 -2.40
C GLY A 616 11.60 19.84 -1.75
N ILE A 617 11.45 19.78 -0.42
CA ILE A 617 11.32 18.53 0.34
C ILE A 617 9.85 18.21 0.58
N ALA A 618 9.36 17.17 -0.08
CA ALA A 618 8.00 16.68 0.09
C ALA A 618 7.94 15.67 1.25
N VAL A 619 7.30 16.07 2.34
CA VAL A 619 6.91 15.20 3.46
C VAL A 619 5.41 15.32 3.72
N ARG A 620 4.86 14.40 4.49
CA ARG A 620 3.48 14.53 4.97
C ARG A 620 3.43 15.03 6.40
N SER A 621 2.53 15.97 6.66
CA SER A 621 2.17 16.44 8.00
C SER A 621 0.70 16.14 8.26
N GLY A 622 0.38 15.66 9.46
CA GLY A 622 -0.99 15.33 9.85
C GLY A 622 -1.08 14.01 10.61
N HIS A 623 -2.26 13.39 10.57
CA HIS A 623 -2.55 12.19 11.34
C HIS A 623 -2.22 10.87 10.63
N HIS A 624 -1.76 10.92 9.36
CA HIS A 624 -1.37 9.76 8.54
C HIS A 624 -2.41 8.63 8.48
N CYS A 625 -3.71 8.96 8.59
CA CYS A 625 -4.78 7.97 8.73
C CYS A 625 -4.54 6.95 9.87
N ALA A 626 -3.91 7.38 10.96
CA ALA A 626 -3.51 6.55 12.10
C ALA A 626 -3.66 7.33 13.42
N GLN A 627 -4.79 8.01 13.59
CA GLN A 627 -5.06 8.84 14.78
C GLN A 627 -4.91 8.09 16.12
N PRO A 628 -5.40 6.84 16.28
CA PRO A 628 -5.32 6.15 17.57
C PRO A 628 -3.88 5.96 18.08
N ILE A 629 -2.94 5.58 17.20
CA ILE A 629 -1.55 5.45 17.60
C ILE A 629 -0.93 6.79 17.96
N LEU A 630 -1.18 7.85 17.18
CA LEU A 630 -0.64 9.18 17.50
C LEU A 630 -1.16 9.67 18.85
N ARG A 631 -2.46 9.46 19.15
CA ARG A 631 -3.07 9.79 20.44
C ARG A 631 -2.46 9.03 21.60
N ARG A 632 -2.12 7.75 21.41
CA ARG A 632 -1.33 6.99 22.41
C ARG A 632 0.03 7.64 22.67
N PHE A 633 0.65 8.26 21.67
CA PHE A 633 1.88 9.06 21.86
C PHE A 633 1.64 10.52 22.29
N GLY A 634 0.40 10.88 22.62
CA GLY A 634 0.01 12.23 23.01
C GLY A 634 0.05 13.25 21.87
N GLN A 635 -0.06 12.79 20.62
CA GLN A 635 -0.01 13.64 19.42
C GLN A 635 -1.32 13.52 18.62
N GLU A 636 -1.78 14.61 18.02
CA GLU A 636 -2.84 14.57 16.99
C GLU A 636 -2.27 14.52 15.57
N ALA A 637 -1.04 15.01 15.39
CA ALA A 637 -0.35 15.06 14.11
C ALA A 637 1.17 14.97 14.30
N THR A 638 1.86 14.45 13.28
CA THR A 638 3.33 14.43 13.20
C THR A 638 3.77 14.83 11.79
N VAL A 639 5.06 15.14 11.64
CA VAL A 639 5.73 15.19 10.34
C VAL A 639 6.27 13.79 10.05
N ARG A 640 6.15 13.31 8.82
CA ARG A 640 6.55 11.95 8.43
C ARG A 640 7.31 11.96 7.10
N PRO A 641 8.65 12.13 7.14
CA PRO A 641 9.51 11.59 6.10
C PRO A 641 9.41 10.05 6.08
N SER A 642 9.17 9.53 4.89
CA SER A 642 9.12 8.11 4.57
C SER A 642 9.93 7.88 3.32
N LEU A 643 10.94 7.02 3.41
CA LEU A 643 11.93 6.81 2.37
C LEU A 643 11.56 5.58 1.51
N ALA A 644 12.14 5.52 0.33
CA ALA A 644 12.15 4.37 -0.55
C ALA A 644 13.58 4.17 -1.10
N PHE A 645 13.84 3.04 -1.73
CA PHE A 645 15.15 2.68 -2.28
C PHE A 645 15.75 3.66 -3.31
N TYR A 646 14.98 4.61 -3.87
CA TYR A 646 15.52 5.66 -4.74
C TYR A 646 15.98 6.91 -4.00
N ASN A 647 15.75 7.00 -2.69
CA ASN A 647 16.21 8.13 -1.88
C ASN A 647 17.70 8.00 -1.54
N THR A 648 18.33 9.11 -1.16
CA THR A 648 19.79 9.16 -0.90
C THR A 648 20.16 9.82 0.43
N CYS A 649 21.41 9.62 0.87
CA CYS A 649 21.94 10.30 2.05
C CYS A 649 21.97 11.82 1.89
N GLU A 650 22.26 12.35 0.69
CA GLU A 650 22.28 13.79 0.42
C GLU A 650 20.88 14.44 0.56
N GLU A 651 19.84 13.69 0.20
CA GLU A 651 18.45 14.12 0.42
C GLU A 651 18.13 14.22 1.93
N ILE A 652 18.63 13.26 2.71
CA ILE A 652 18.53 13.25 4.18
C ILE A 652 19.34 14.39 4.80
N ASP A 653 20.54 14.67 4.30
CA ASP A 653 21.36 15.79 4.76
C ASP A 653 20.64 17.12 4.57
N THR A 654 19.96 17.29 3.43
CA THR A 654 19.17 18.48 3.14
C THR A 654 17.99 18.60 4.11
N LEU A 655 17.25 17.51 4.36
CA LEU A 655 16.19 17.45 5.38
C LEU A 655 16.71 17.89 6.76
N VAL A 656 17.78 17.26 7.24
CA VAL A 656 18.34 17.52 8.56
C VAL A 656 18.87 18.95 8.66
N ALA A 657 19.51 19.48 7.61
CA ALA A 657 19.98 20.85 7.56
C ALA A 657 18.83 21.87 7.66
N VAL A 658 17.68 21.62 7.03
CA VAL A 658 16.49 22.48 7.15
C VAL A 658 15.94 22.44 8.58
N LEU A 659 15.82 21.24 9.16
CA LEU A 659 15.32 21.08 10.54
C LEU A 659 16.23 21.76 11.57
N HIS A 660 17.55 21.69 11.39
CA HIS A 660 18.50 22.46 12.20
C HIS A 660 18.36 23.97 12.06
N ARG A 661 17.94 24.49 10.89
CA ARG A 661 17.66 25.93 10.71
C ARG A 661 16.40 26.34 11.45
N LEU A 662 15.35 25.50 11.43
CA LEU A 662 14.13 25.72 12.19
C LEU A 662 14.41 25.73 13.69
N ALA A 663 15.08 24.68 14.20
CA ALA A 663 15.43 24.55 15.61
C ALA A 663 16.28 25.71 16.16
N ARG A 664 17.14 26.33 15.32
CA ARG A 664 18.00 27.47 15.69
C ARG A 664 17.32 28.84 15.67
N GLY A 665 16.03 28.93 15.32
CA GLY A 665 15.25 30.15 15.57
C GLY A 665 15.13 31.15 14.41
N LYS A 666 14.95 30.67 13.16
CA LYS A 666 14.46 31.51 12.05
C LYS A 666 12.97 31.31 11.69
N GLY A 667 12.16 30.80 12.63
CA GLY A 667 10.71 30.66 12.44
C GLY A 667 9.88 31.08 13.64
N ARG A 668 10.34 32.06 14.44
CA ARG A 668 9.41 32.87 15.24
C ARG A 668 8.59 33.74 14.28
N ILE A 669 7.60 33.13 13.63
CA ILE A 669 6.47 33.89 13.11
C ILE A 669 5.76 34.40 14.36
N GLY A 670 5.63 35.72 14.44
CA GLY A 670 5.14 36.44 15.62
C GLY A 670 3.79 35.95 16.10
N ARG A 671 3.59 36.19 17.41
CA ARG A 671 2.39 35.97 18.21
C ARG A 671 1.07 36.34 17.52
#